data_AF-A0A4P2R6X4-F1
#
_entry.id   AF-A0A4P2R6X4-F1
#
_cell.length_a   1.000
_cell.length_b   1.000
_cell.length_c   1.000
_cell.angle_alpha   90.00
_cell.angle_beta   90.00
_cell.angle_gamma   90.00
#
_symmetry.space_group_name_H-M   'P 1'
#
loop_
_entity.id
_entity.type
_entity.pdbx_description
1 polymer ?
#
loop_
_entity_poly.entity_id
_entity_poly.type
_entity_poly.pdbx_seq_one_letter_code
_entity_poly.pdbx_strand_id
1 'polypeptide(L)'
;MSRSEDVALRRCCAAVFQRLVALVTALAVLSPSFARAGTPYSLDWVSMQFNARCVTPELAVPGAPYFRVNQTPLPTYEVPGEFVFHDDGSESNRMEAAFDSVLLRMGANDFHFHVYTESGDDTCVDAREVVNLVSVPLGLNKPLFDVRRRGVAFSGDTTLDLSLAEINPALARDIAELEVAVAKLMAALLRNAAKVADLRARMDLLRQLDTELHDLVSRPLDEISRTDLDAILDRYKDVVDPETRAAMEQLVDDLKKSVSDLEDELGRLLDEFGAQADEVADLATQDARAEGWDPDDPWNYALGESEVPWVEVPDIAEVDGAFEEGRDPYAAYADAVIAALEADVSGGVVVARADFVANVRAWRENSAALEIALRDRMGVSLAETNAFLKAQNRLTAYVRRFMDASDWFVDSPVPADLRAQVDTVLKPRFDALADQMKDSLNQWTGDALDLEQTQLYQTISAFAGAMSTVGEGFEAYAEVMQTLVHATTRIGVGFVPVVGPALDLCEAVSGKAWCLPSGQALSDEERIFSGVGFGLGAVGPMWRAVGRAGGMTPEAIRVAEEIAQMGEELATALRASRRTSYKTLRGAVTTKLIDAFEKKAAKFLLDDGRALIGVGDDGVRTVLGIPRNAPAYSDAAKAPDFVTVTTGNKLAVSEAKSGTHVQEAIKQLTNALKALKEKGLAGDVARVEIIIKKGVAFDDHNKITNNGYLFDKSTGRTVQISGEGFKHFVRIIEI
;
A
#
# COMPACT_ATOMS: atom_id res chain seq x y z
N MET A 1 14.98 -1.43 18.87
CA MET A 1 14.37 -2.61 18.22
C MET A 1 15.49 -3.56 17.79
N SER A 2 15.74 -4.62 18.56
CA SER A 2 16.74 -5.67 18.25
C SER A 2 16.31 -6.93 19.01
N ARG A 3 15.39 -7.70 18.43
CA ARG A 3 14.93 -8.97 19.05
C ARG A 3 14.33 -10.01 18.09
N SER A 4 14.37 -9.79 16.77
CA SER A 4 13.74 -10.71 15.81
C SER A 4 14.71 -11.71 15.17
N GLU A 5 16.02 -11.41 15.09
CA GLU A 5 16.98 -12.29 14.40
C GLU A 5 17.49 -13.45 15.26
N ASP A 6 17.50 -13.31 16.58
CA ASP A 6 17.97 -14.34 17.51
C ASP A 6 17.02 -15.55 17.66
N VAL A 7 15.74 -15.38 17.32
CA VAL A 7 14.72 -16.45 17.47
C VAL A 7 14.73 -17.41 16.27
N ALA A 8 15.08 -16.93 15.08
CA ALA A 8 15.16 -17.75 13.87
C ALA A 8 16.41 -18.66 13.87
N LEU A 9 17.56 -18.15 14.30
CA LEU A 9 18.80 -18.92 14.42
C LEU A 9 18.72 -20.02 15.48
N ARG A 10 18.01 -19.79 16.60
CA ARG A 10 17.79 -20.82 17.63
C ARG A 10 16.88 -21.96 17.16
N ARG A 11 15.91 -21.70 16.27
CA ARG A 11 15.00 -22.74 15.73
C ARG A 11 15.69 -23.67 14.71
N CYS A 12 16.60 -23.16 13.88
CA CYS A 12 17.35 -24.00 12.93
C CYS A 12 18.36 -24.93 13.64
N CYS A 13 19.06 -24.44 14.67
CA CYS A 13 19.96 -25.28 15.46
C CYS A 13 19.21 -26.36 16.26
N ALA A 14 18.01 -26.06 16.77
CA ALA A 14 17.19 -27.03 17.49
C ALA A 14 16.71 -28.19 16.60
N ALA A 15 16.37 -27.94 15.33
CA ALA A 15 15.91 -28.97 14.41
C ALA A 15 17.03 -29.95 13.99
N VAL A 16 18.27 -29.46 13.86
CA VAL A 16 19.45 -30.30 13.57
C VAL A 16 19.86 -31.09 14.80
N PHE A 17 19.82 -30.48 15.99
CA PHE A 17 20.11 -31.16 17.25
C PHE A 17 19.05 -32.21 17.59
N GLN A 18 17.77 -31.94 17.33
CA GLN A 18 16.68 -32.93 17.48
C GLN A 18 16.81 -34.11 16.51
N ARG A 19 17.29 -33.88 15.27
CA ARG A 19 17.56 -34.98 14.32
C ARG A 19 18.78 -35.81 14.72
N LEU A 20 19.84 -35.18 15.24
CA LEU A 20 21.00 -35.89 15.79
C LEU A 20 20.65 -36.68 17.05
N VAL A 21 19.88 -36.10 17.97
CA VAL A 21 19.36 -36.79 19.15
C VAL A 21 18.44 -37.93 18.73
N ALA A 22 17.51 -37.74 17.78
CA ALA A 22 16.65 -38.81 17.28
C ALA A 22 17.44 -39.94 16.60
N LEU A 23 18.53 -39.63 15.90
CA LEU A 23 19.41 -40.63 15.29
C LEU A 23 20.22 -41.40 16.36
N VAL A 24 20.77 -40.71 17.36
CA VAL A 24 21.47 -41.32 18.50
C VAL A 24 20.51 -42.14 19.36
N THR A 25 19.25 -41.71 19.50
CA THR A 25 18.21 -42.45 20.22
C THR A 25 17.74 -43.67 19.42
N ALA A 26 17.66 -43.57 18.08
CA ALA A 26 17.39 -44.72 17.21
C ALA A 26 18.55 -45.74 17.20
N LEU A 27 19.81 -45.25 17.26
CA LEU A 27 21.00 -46.09 17.44
C LEU A 27 21.06 -46.73 18.84
N ALA A 28 20.59 -46.05 19.88
CA ALA A 28 20.46 -46.61 21.23
C ALA A 28 19.31 -47.63 21.34
N VAL A 29 18.24 -47.48 20.55
CA VAL A 29 17.13 -48.44 20.46
C VAL A 29 17.47 -49.65 19.56
N LEU A 30 18.50 -49.53 18.72
CA LEU A 30 19.16 -50.66 18.04
C LEU A 30 20.27 -51.31 18.90
N SER A 31 20.31 -51.06 20.21
CA SER A 31 21.03 -51.92 21.13
C SER A 31 20.38 -53.32 21.08
N PRO A 32 21.11 -54.37 20.64
CA PRO A 32 20.54 -55.70 20.64
C PRO A 32 20.36 -56.12 22.09
N SER A 33 19.12 -56.05 22.56
CA SER A 33 18.64 -56.68 23.78
C SER A 33 18.53 -58.19 23.54
N PHE A 34 19.64 -58.82 23.12
CA PHE A 34 19.86 -60.25 23.21
C PHE A 34 21.37 -60.44 23.32
N ALA A 35 21.81 -60.93 24.47
CA ALA A 35 22.99 -61.76 24.55
C ALA A 35 22.81 -62.93 23.56
N ARG A 36 23.17 -62.70 22.29
CA ARG A 36 23.53 -63.77 21.38
C ARG A 36 24.79 -64.37 21.98
N ALA A 37 24.73 -65.65 22.33
CA ALA A 37 25.90 -66.49 22.54
C ALA A 37 26.97 -66.13 21.50
N GLY A 38 28.22 -65.98 21.93
CA GLY A 38 29.26 -65.61 20.99
C GLY A 38 29.46 -66.70 19.94
N THR A 39 30.26 -66.38 18.93
CA THR A 39 30.50 -67.28 17.82
C THR A 39 31.15 -68.55 18.38
N PRO A 40 30.62 -69.76 18.11
CA PRO A 40 31.22 -70.97 18.65
C PRO A 40 32.55 -71.25 17.96
N TYR A 41 33.53 -71.60 18.78
CA TYR A 41 34.88 -71.99 18.41
C TYR A 41 35.21 -73.34 19.01
N SER A 42 36.24 -73.95 18.45
CA SER A 42 36.75 -75.19 18.99
C SER A 42 38.23 -75.35 18.71
N LEU A 43 38.94 -75.98 19.65
CA LEU A 43 40.29 -76.48 19.41
C LEU A 43 40.18 -77.92 18.95
N ASP A 44 40.43 -78.12 17.67
CA ASP A 44 40.43 -79.40 17.01
C ASP A 44 41.83 -80.02 17.12
N TRP A 45 41.96 -81.10 17.88
CA TRP A 45 43.22 -81.76 18.16
C TRP A 45 43.21 -83.18 17.58
N VAL A 46 44.15 -83.47 16.69
CA VAL A 46 44.42 -84.82 16.20
C VAL A 46 45.75 -85.27 16.78
N SER A 47 45.72 -86.37 17.52
CA SER A 47 46.91 -87.05 18.04
C SER A 47 47.17 -88.32 17.24
N MET A 48 48.37 -88.47 16.70
CA MET A 48 48.81 -89.66 15.96
C MET A 48 50.03 -90.27 16.63
N GLN A 49 49.92 -91.50 17.09
CA GLN A 49 50.99 -92.23 17.76
C GLN A 49 51.59 -93.28 16.84
N PHE A 50 52.91 -93.19 16.60
CA PHE A 50 53.60 -94.08 15.66
C PHE A 50 54.01 -95.43 16.28
N ASN A 51 53.91 -95.57 17.61
CA ASN A 51 54.18 -96.82 18.32
C ASN A 51 53.14 -97.10 19.41
N ALA A 52 52.04 -97.74 19.02
CA ALA A 52 50.90 -98.07 19.88
C ALA A 52 51.24 -98.88 21.14
N ARG A 53 52.36 -99.62 21.15
CA ARG A 53 52.79 -100.40 22.32
C ARG A 53 53.26 -99.53 23.50
N CYS A 54 53.53 -98.25 23.24
CA CYS A 54 54.09 -97.32 24.22
C CYS A 54 53.04 -96.43 24.88
N VAL A 55 52.00 -96.02 24.15
CA VAL A 55 50.84 -95.27 24.65
C VAL A 55 49.75 -95.34 23.58
N THR A 56 48.48 -95.23 23.97
CA THR A 56 47.35 -95.03 23.05
C THR A 56 47.04 -93.53 22.93
N PRO A 57 46.60 -93.02 21.75
CA PRO A 57 46.22 -91.62 21.58
C PRO A 57 44.83 -91.34 22.21
N GLU A 58 44.69 -91.56 23.50
CA GLU A 58 43.46 -91.35 24.27
C GLU A 58 43.67 -90.29 25.37
N LEU A 59 42.59 -89.64 25.80
CA LEU A 59 42.63 -88.72 26.94
C LEU A 59 42.73 -89.50 28.25
N ALA A 60 43.71 -89.15 29.09
CA ALA A 60 43.83 -89.75 30.42
C ALA A 60 42.59 -89.49 31.29
N VAL A 61 42.04 -88.28 31.21
CA VAL A 61 40.81 -87.88 31.89
C VAL A 61 39.95 -87.03 30.94
N PRO A 62 38.83 -87.55 30.41
CA PRO A 62 37.89 -86.75 29.63
C PRO A 62 37.39 -85.53 30.42
N GLY A 63 37.45 -84.36 29.80
CA GLY A 63 37.09 -83.08 30.42
C GLY A 63 38.23 -82.38 31.16
N ALA A 64 39.43 -82.97 31.24
CA ALA A 64 40.59 -82.27 31.76
C ALA A 64 41.03 -81.13 30.81
N PRO A 65 41.61 -80.04 31.33
CA PRO A 65 41.93 -78.86 30.54
C PRO A 65 43.32 -78.95 29.89
N TYR A 66 43.41 -79.67 28.78
CA TYR A 66 44.62 -79.76 27.96
C TYR A 66 44.95 -78.44 27.24
N PHE A 67 43.97 -77.56 27.11
CA PHE A 67 44.12 -76.24 26.49
C PHE A 67 43.78 -75.09 27.43
N ARG A 68 44.42 -73.94 27.21
CA ARG A 68 43.97 -72.65 27.77
C ARG A 68 43.93 -71.60 26.67
N VAL A 69 42.88 -70.78 26.67
CA VAL A 69 42.74 -69.62 25.78
C VAL A 69 42.67 -68.38 26.64
N ASN A 70 43.59 -67.44 26.44
CA ASN A 70 43.70 -66.21 27.24
C ASN A 70 43.60 -66.50 28.75
N GLN A 71 44.35 -67.51 29.21
CA GLN A 71 44.39 -68.00 30.60
C GLN A 71 43.14 -68.77 31.08
N THR A 72 42.12 -68.93 30.25
CA THR A 72 40.92 -69.71 30.58
C THR A 72 41.11 -71.17 30.19
N PRO A 73 41.08 -72.13 31.14
CA PRO A 73 41.19 -73.56 30.84
C PRO A 73 39.95 -74.07 30.10
N LEU A 74 40.16 -74.89 29.07
CA LEU A 74 39.08 -75.46 28.25
C LEU A 74 38.96 -76.97 28.46
N PRO A 75 37.79 -77.50 28.84
CA PRO A 75 37.58 -78.93 28.95
C PRO A 75 37.71 -79.59 27.58
N THR A 76 38.50 -80.66 27.49
CA THR A 76 38.79 -81.36 26.24
C THR A 76 38.16 -82.75 26.27
N TYR A 77 37.51 -83.14 25.18
CA TYR A 77 36.83 -84.43 25.05
C TYR A 77 37.24 -85.14 23.77
N GLU A 78 37.20 -86.46 23.76
CA GLU A 78 37.36 -87.24 22.52
C GLU A 78 36.12 -87.12 21.65
N VAL A 79 36.33 -87.08 20.34
CA VAL A 79 35.23 -87.11 19.37
C VAL A 79 34.81 -88.58 19.18
N PRO A 80 33.56 -88.96 19.49
CA PRO A 80 33.14 -90.36 19.44
C PRO A 80 33.30 -90.98 18.04
N GLY A 81 33.97 -92.13 17.96
CA GLY A 81 34.12 -92.91 16.72
C GLY A 81 35.28 -92.49 15.81
N GLU A 82 36.11 -91.52 16.24
CA GLU A 82 37.25 -91.02 15.45
C GLU A 82 38.59 -91.70 15.79
N PHE A 83 38.59 -92.72 16.65
CA PHE A 83 39.78 -93.53 16.90
C PHE A 83 40.02 -94.47 15.71
N VAL A 84 41.22 -94.44 15.14
CA VAL A 84 41.58 -95.19 13.93
C VAL A 84 42.91 -95.93 14.13
N PHE A 85 42.91 -97.22 13.78
CA PHE A 85 44.11 -98.01 13.58
C PHE A 85 44.51 -97.94 12.11
N HIS A 86 45.76 -97.59 11.83
CA HIS A 86 46.29 -97.49 10.47
C HIS A 86 47.05 -98.76 10.07
N ASP A 87 47.14 -99.01 8.77
CA ASP A 87 47.80 -100.20 8.21
C ASP A 87 49.31 -100.27 8.54
N ASP A 88 49.94 -99.12 8.82
CA ASP A 88 51.34 -99.02 9.21
C ASP A 88 51.58 -99.30 10.70
N GLY A 89 50.53 -99.63 11.45
CA GLY A 89 50.57 -99.93 12.88
C GLY A 89 50.55 -98.68 13.77
N SER A 90 50.40 -97.48 13.20
CA SER A 90 50.12 -96.26 13.96
C SER A 90 48.64 -96.18 14.36
N GLU A 91 48.38 -95.43 15.42
CA GLU A 91 47.04 -95.15 15.91
C GLU A 91 46.80 -93.65 15.91
N SER A 92 45.57 -93.21 15.63
CA SER A 92 45.20 -91.80 15.79
C SER A 92 43.83 -91.63 16.42
N ASN A 93 43.64 -90.53 17.12
CA ASN A 93 42.35 -90.12 17.64
C ASN A 93 42.16 -88.62 17.47
N ARG A 94 40.90 -88.19 17.53
CA ARG A 94 40.51 -86.79 17.46
C ARG A 94 39.87 -86.36 18.76
N MET A 95 40.30 -85.22 19.26
CA MET A 95 39.80 -84.57 20.46
C MET A 95 39.38 -83.14 20.14
N GLU A 96 38.45 -82.63 20.94
CA GLU A 96 37.85 -81.33 20.74
C GLU A 96 37.71 -80.58 22.08
N ALA A 97 38.05 -79.30 22.09
CA ALA A 97 37.77 -78.39 23.19
C ALA A 97 36.95 -77.20 22.69
N ALA A 98 35.62 -77.33 22.79
CA ALA A 98 34.68 -76.31 22.36
C ALA A 98 34.62 -75.13 23.34
N PHE A 99 34.55 -73.92 22.80
CA PHE A 99 34.41 -72.69 23.57
C PHE A 99 33.72 -71.58 22.77
N ASP A 100 33.42 -70.47 23.42
CA ASP A 100 32.70 -69.35 22.82
C ASP A 100 33.66 -68.18 22.54
N SER A 101 33.42 -67.43 21.46
CA SER A 101 34.22 -66.26 21.06
C SER A 101 34.37 -65.20 22.15
N VAL A 102 33.54 -65.21 23.20
CA VAL A 102 33.70 -64.36 24.40
C VAL A 102 35.06 -64.53 25.08
N LEU A 103 35.71 -65.69 24.93
CA LEU A 103 37.08 -65.91 25.44
C LEU A 103 38.17 -65.31 24.53
N LEU A 104 37.79 -64.84 23.33
CA LEU A 104 38.69 -64.23 22.36
C LEU A 104 38.62 -62.70 22.43
N ARG A 105 39.73 -62.07 22.08
CA ARG A 105 39.91 -60.62 22.03
C ARG A 105 40.30 -60.22 20.62
N MET A 106 39.88 -59.04 20.18
CA MET A 106 40.34 -58.48 18.91
C MET A 106 41.86 -58.27 18.96
N GLY A 107 42.58 -58.76 17.95
CA GLY A 107 44.03 -58.83 17.93
C GLY A 107 44.55 -60.13 18.55
N ALA A 108 45.63 -60.03 19.31
CA ALA A 108 46.38 -61.17 19.81
C ALA A 108 45.61 -61.98 20.86
N ASN A 109 45.57 -63.30 20.66
CA ASN A 109 45.01 -64.28 21.59
C ASN A 109 46.03 -65.35 21.91
N ASP A 110 46.23 -65.63 23.20
CA ASP A 110 47.20 -66.62 23.64
C ASP A 110 46.53 -67.98 23.80
N PHE A 111 47.13 -68.99 23.17
CA PHE A 111 46.74 -70.39 23.23
C PHE A 111 47.85 -71.19 23.87
N HIS A 112 47.53 -71.86 24.97
CA HIS A 112 48.41 -72.80 25.64
C HIS A 112 47.92 -74.21 25.36
N PHE A 113 48.82 -75.09 24.94
CA PHE A 113 48.57 -76.52 24.83
C PHE A 113 49.50 -77.27 25.78
N HIS A 114 48.92 -78.10 26.62
CA HIS A 114 49.64 -79.01 27.50
C HIS A 114 49.05 -80.41 27.39
N VAL A 115 49.86 -81.33 26.89
CA VAL A 115 49.54 -82.77 26.87
C VAL A 115 50.48 -83.52 27.79
N TYR A 116 49.91 -84.38 28.63
CA TYR A 116 50.65 -85.33 29.43
C TYR A 116 49.87 -86.66 29.46
N THR A 117 50.59 -87.77 29.46
CA THR A 117 50.02 -89.12 29.59
C THR A 117 50.46 -89.74 30.91
N GLU A 118 49.52 -90.21 31.74
CA GLU A 118 49.83 -90.84 33.04
C GLU A 118 50.43 -92.24 32.89
N SER A 119 50.19 -92.88 31.75
CA SER A 119 50.76 -94.17 31.34
C SER A 119 51.56 -93.99 30.04
N GLY A 120 52.78 -94.51 30.02
CA GLY A 120 53.67 -94.50 28.85
C GLY A 120 55.14 -94.52 29.22
N ASP A 121 55.99 -94.95 28.28
CA ASP A 121 57.45 -94.95 28.45
C ASP A 121 58.06 -93.78 27.67
N ASP A 122 58.68 -92.86 28.41
CA ASP A 122 59.36 -91.68 27.88
C ASP A 122 60.38 -92.00 26.78
N THR A 123 60.92 -93.22 26.78
CA THR A 123 61.95 -93.65 25.84
C THR A 123 61.39 -94.13 24.49
N CYS A 124 60.09 -94.43 24.39
CA CYS A 124 59.50 -95.02 23.19
C CYS A 124 58.22 -94.36 22.65
N VAL A 125 57.64 -93.38 23.36
CA VAL A 125 56.54 -92.55 22.83
C VAL A 125 57.06 -91.61 21.72
N ASP A 126 56.45 -91.67 20.54
CA ASP A 126 56.70 -90.79 19.39
C ASP A 126 55.36 -90.49 18.71
N ALA A 127 54.80 -89.32 19.01
CA ALA A 127 53.49 -88.88 18.57
C ALA A 127 53.57 -87.57 17.77
N ARG A 128 52.60 -87.34 16.88
CA ARG A 128 52.37 -86.03 16.25
C ARG A 128 51.06 -85.46 16.76
N GLU A 129 51.12 -84.27 17.31
CA GLU A 129 49.98 -83.51 17.80
C GLU A 129 49.70 -82.35 16.83
N VAL A 130 48.54 -82.37 16.18
CA VAL A 130 48.08 -81.29 15.31
C VAL A 130 46.87 -80.63 15.94
N VAL A 131 46.95 -79.34 16.21
CA VAL A 131 45.89 -78.56 16.84
C VAL A 131 45.54 -77.37 15.96
N ASN A 132 44.25 -77.23 15.63
CA ASN A 132 43.72 -76.09 14.89
C ASN A 132 42.64 -75.37 15.69
N LEU A 133 42.59 -74.05 15.58
CA LEU A 133 41.42 -73.26 15.95
C LEU A 133 40.40 -73.34 14.82
N VAL A 134 39.21 -73.85 15.12
CA VAL A 134 38.12 -74.03 14.16
C VAL A 134 36.90 -73.23 14.58
N SER A 135 36.24 -72.57 13.62
CA SER A 135 34.87 -72.07 13.79
C SER A 135 34.06 -72.43 12.56
N VAL A 136 33.17 -73.41 12.71
CA VAL A 136 32.31 -73.90 11.63
C VAL A 136 31.41 -72.79 11.05
N PRO A 137 30.75 -71.93 11.86
CA PRO A 137 29.90 -70.86 11.32
C PRO A 137 30.65 -69.83 10.47
N LEU A 138 31.96 -69.69 10.67
CA LEU A 138 32.80 -68.74 9.95
C LEU A 138 33.60 -69.39 8.81
N GLY A 139 33.60 -70.73 8.72
CA GLY A 139 34.52 -71.47 7.85
C GLY A 139 35.99 -71.26 8.22
N LEU A 140 36.28 -70.91 9.47
CA LEU A 140 37.65 -70.63 9.95
C LEU A 140 38.32 -71.93 10.38
N ASN A 141 39.54 -72.15 9.90
CA ASN A 141 40.44 -73.22 10.34
C ASN A 141 41.87 -72.69 10.31
N LYS A 142 42.45 -72.44 11.49
CA LYS A 142 43.80 -71.85 11.62
C LYS A 142 44.68 -72.79 12.45
N PRO A 143 45.87 -73.16 11.97
CA PRO A 143 46.78 -74.00 12.74
C PRO A 143 47.33 -73.26 13.95
N LEU A 144 47.36 -73.94 15.09
CA LEU A 144 47.94 -73.47 16.34
C LEU A 144 49.22 -74.22 16.67
N PHE A 145 49.17 -75.55 16.62
CA PHE A 145 50.31 -76.43 16.91
C PHE A 145 50.38 -77.55 15.87
N ASP A 146 51.59 -77.87 15.42
CA ASP A 146 51.91 -79.10 14.68
C ASP A 146 53.26 -79.56 15.20
N VAL A 147 53.22 -80.42 16.21
CA VAL A 147 54.39 -80.78 17.00
C VAL A 147 54.59 -82.28 16.98
N ARG A 148 55.83 -82.72 16.76
CA ARG A 148 56.22 -84.11 16.97
C ARG A 148 56.78 -84.25 18.38
N ARG A 149 56.02 -84.92 19.24
CA ARG A 149 56.34 -85.16 20.65
C ARG A 149 57.06 -86.50 20.80
N ARG A 150 58.26 -86.47 21.38
CA ARG A 150 58.97 -87.66 21.87
C ARG A 150 58.99 -87.62 23.40
N GLY A 151 58.46 -88.65 24.05
CA GLY A 151 58.21 -88.68 25.49
C GLY A 151 56.76 -88.37 25.88
N VAL A 152 56.43 -88.52 27.17
CA VAL A 152 55.04 -88.58 27.70
C VAL A 152 54.38 -87.21 27.88
N ALA A 153 55.10 -86.10 27.74
CA ALA A 153 54.55 -84.77 27.93
C ALA A 153 55.08 -83.74 26.93
N PHE A 154 54.23 -82.76 26.61
CA PHE A 154 54.56 -81.55 25.86
C PHE A 154 53.79 -80.36 26.44
N SER A 155 54.41 -79.18 26.40
CA SER A 155 53.75 -77.92 26.71
C SER A 155 54.28 -76.85 25.78
N GLY A 156 53.38 -76.02 25.24
CA GLY A 156 53.74 -74.93 24.35
C GLY A 156 52.69 -73.84 24.35
N ASP A 157 53.14 -72.62 24.08
CA ASP A 157 52.31 -71.43 23.91
C ASP A 157 52.41 -70.96 22.46
N THR A 158 51.30 -70.47 21.92
CA THR A 158 51.25 -69.78 20.62
C THR A 158 50.30 -68.59 20.72
N THR A 159 50.50 -67.60 19.88
CA THR A 159 49.63 -66.42 19.82
C THR A 159 49.03 -66.31 18.43
N LEU A 160 47.72 -66.06 18.36
CA LEU A 160 47.00 -65.91 17.11
C LEU A 160 46.24 -64.58 17.07
N ASP A 161 46.52 -63.77 16.06
CA ASP A 161 45.77 -62.54 15.80
C ASP A 161 44.44 -62.86 15.11
N LEU A 162 43.35 -62.33 15.69
CA LEU A 162 42.00 -62.44 15.15
C LEU A 162 41.39 -61.06 14.95
N SER A 163 40.85 -60.83 13.76
CA SER A 163 40.12 -59.61 13.42
C SER A 163 38.74 -59.57 14.10
N LEU A 164 38.14 -58.38 14.17
CA LEU A 164 36.77 -58.24 14.66
C LEU A 164 35.77 -59.06 13.84
N ALA A 165 35.98 -59.21 12.53
CA ALA A 165 35.11 -60.01 11.66
C ALA A 165 35.20 -61.51 11.97
N GLU A 166 36.36 -61.98 12.43
CA GLU A 166 36.54 -63.36 12.87
C GLU A 166 35.90 -63.56 14.25
N ILE A 167 35.95 -62.59 15.18
CA ILE A 167 35.39 -62.79 16.53
C ILE A 167 33.89 -62.50 16.59
N ASN A 168 33.47 -61.40 15.98
CA ASN A 168 32.09 -60.91 15.95
C ASN A 168 31.75 -60.35 14.54
N PRO A 169 31.37 -61.23 13.60
CA PRO A 169 31.08 -60.84 12.22
C PRO A 169 29.89 -59.89 12.09
N ALA A 170 28.93 -59.95 13.01
CA ALA A 170 27.77 -59.06 13.00
C ALA A 170 28.20 -57.63 13.30
N LEU A 171 28.96 -57.42 14.38
CA LEU A 171 29.46 -56.11 14.76
C LEU A 171 30.41 -55.52 13.70
N ALA A 172 31.27 -56.35 13.09
CA ALA A 172 32.16 -55.91 12.02
C ALA A 172 31.40 -55.39 10.80
N ARG A 173 30.30 -56.06 10.40
CA ARG A 173 29.42 -55.62 9.32
C ARG A 173 28.70 -54.32 9.69
N ASP A 174 28.14 -54.23 10.89
CA ASP A 174 27.40 -53.04 11.33
C ASP A 174 28.30 -51.79 11.35
N ILE A 175 29.57 -51.94 11.76
CA ILE A 175 30.58 -50.87 11.69
C ILE A 175 30.87 -50.46 10.24
N ALA A 176 31.07 -51.42 9.33
CA ALA A 176 31.32 -51.13 7.92
C ALA A 176 30.12 -50.41 7.24
N GLU A 177 28.89 -50.82 7.58
CA GLU A 177 27.67 -50.16 7.12
C GLU A 177 27.56 -48.72 7.64
N LEU A 178 27.92 -48.49 8.91
CA LEU A 178 27.96 -47.16 9.52
C LEU A 178 28.99 -46.25 8.84
N GLU A 179 30.19 -46.76 8.54
CA GLU A 179 31.24 -46.00 7.84
C GLU A 179 30.77 -45.54 6.44
N VAL A 180 30.11 -46.42 5.68
CA VAL A 180 29.52 -46.08 4.38
C VAL A 180 28.42 -45.02 4.53
N ALA A 181 27.58 -45.14 5.56
CA ALA A 181 26.52 -44.17 5.82
C ALA A 181 27.09 -42.78 6.18
N VAL A 182 28.14 -42.73 7.02
CA VAL A 182 28.84 -41.48 7.39
C VAL A 182 29.51 -40.84 6.17
N ALA A 183 30.20 -41.62 5.34
CA ALA A 183 30.83 -41.11 4.12
C ALA A 183 29.80 -40.52 3.13
N LYS A 184 28.63 -41.17 2.98
CA LYS A 184 27.51 -40.64 2.19
C LYS A 184 27.00 -39.31 2.76
N LEU A 185 26.90 -39.20 4.09
CA LEU A 185 26.47 -37.98 4.77
C LEU A 185 27.47 -36.84 4.57
N MET A 186 28.78 -37.10 4.70
CA MET A 186 29.85 -36.13 4.45
C MET A 186 29.85 -35.65 3.00
N ALA A 187 29.71 -36.55 2.03
CA ALA A 187 29.62 -36.19 0.61
C ALA A 187 28.38 -35.34 0.32
N ALA A 188 27.24 -35.62 0.98
CA ALA A 188 26.04 -34.80 0.88
C ALA A 188 26.23 -33.41 1.50
N LEU A 189 26.88 -33.31 2.66
CA LEU A 189 27.20 -32.04 3.31
C LEU A 189 28.15 -31.18 2.46
N LEU A 190 29.17 -31.76 1.85
CA LEU A 190 30.09 -31.04 0.94
C LEU A 190 29.39 -30.57 -0.33
N ARG A 191 28.55 -31.41 -0.96
CA ARG A 191 27.72 -30.99 -2.11
C ARG A 191 26.75 -29.87 -1.74
N ASN A 192 26.16 -29.94 -0.55
CA ASN A 192 25.27 -28.90 -0.06
C ASN A 192 26.03 -27.60 0.26
N ALA A 193 27.26 -27.67 0.78
CA ALA A 193 28.11 -26.50 1.00
C ALA A 193 28.48 -25.79 -0.32
N ALA A 194 28.81 -26.54 -1.37
CA ALA A 194 29.04 -25.98 -2.71
C ALA A 194 27.76 -25.36 -3.29
N LYS A 195 26.60 -26.01 -3.11
CA LYS A 195 25.30 -25.42 -3.47
C LYS A 195 24.98 -24.15 -2.68
N VAL A 196 25.33 -24.08 -1.39
CA VAL A 196 25.11 -22.88 -0.58
C VAL A 196 26.02 -21.73 -1.03
N ALA A 197 27.26 -22.01 -1.43
CA ALA A 197 28.14 -21.00 -2.01
C ALA A 197 27.63 -20.48 -3.36
N ASP A 198 27.17 -21.38 -4.24
CA ASP A 198 26.54 -21.04 -5.52
C ASP A 198 25.23 -20.26 -5.32
N LEU A 199 24.36 -20.70 -4.41
CA LEU A 199 23.12 -19.99 -4.06
C LEU A 199 23.38 -18.61 -3.44
N ARG A 200 24.47 -18.46 -2.67
CA ARG A 200 24.88 -17.17 -2.10
C ARG A 200 25.40 -16.23 -3.18
N ALA A 201 26.22 -16.72 -4.11
CA ALA A 201 26.64 -15.95 -5.28
C ALA A 201 25.45 -15.53 -6.17
N ARG A 202 24.48 -16.43 -6.37
CA ARG A 202 23.22 -16.11 -7.06
C ARG A 202 22.38 -15.09 -6.28
N MET A 203 22.29 -15.19 -4.95
CA MET A 203 21.60 -14.20 -4.11
C MET A 203 22.28 -12.83 -4.17
N ASP A 204 23.61 -12.77 -4.19
CA ASP A 204 24.35 -11.51 -4.31
C ASP A 204 24.12 -10.87 -5.69
N LEU A 205 24.08 -11.66 -6.77
CA LEU A 205 23.71 -11.19 -8.11
C LEU A 205 22.25 -10.73 -8.18
N LEU A 206 21.31 -11.43 -7.55
CA LEU A 206 19.90 -11.03 -7.48
C LEU A 206 19.70 -9.74 -6.67
N ARG A 207 20.47 -9.52 -5.60
CA ARG A 207 20.47 -8.25 -4.85
C ARG A 207 21.04 -7.09 -5.65
N GLN A 208 22.06 -7.37 -6.48
CA GLN A 208 22.61 -6.37 -7.37
C GLN A 208 21.62 -6.02 -8.49
N LEU A 209 20.92 -7.02 -9.06
CA LEU A 209 19.81 -6.79 -9.98
C LEU A 209 18.69 -5.95 -9.33
N ASP A 210 18.27 -6.26 -8.09
CA ASP A 210 17.28 -5.49 -7.34
C ASP A 210 17.71 -4.02 -7.16
N THR A 211 19.01 -3.79 -6.90
CA THR A 211 19.58 -2.43 -6.79
C THR A 211 19.59 -1.71 -8.14
N GLU A 212 20.00 -2.38 -9.23
CA GLU A 212 20.00 -1.80 -10.58
C GLU A 212 18.58 -1.53 -11.10
N LEU A 213 17.60 -2.37 -10.76
CA LEU A 213 16.18 -2.14 -11.05
C LEU A 213 15.62 -0.98 -10.21
N HIS A 214 16.02 -0.85 -8.93
CA HIS A 214 15.60 0.27 -8.09
C HIS A 214 16.20 1.61 -8.56
N ASP A 215 17.46 1.61 -9.03
CA ASP A 215 18.09 2.77 -9.69
C ASP A 215 17.39 3.12 -11.00
N LEU A 216 16.94 2.12 -11.76
CA LEU A 216 16.18 2.36 -12.98
C LEU A 216 14.81 3.01 -12.69
N VAL A 217 14.11 2.58 -11.63
CA VAL A 217 12.79 3.11 -11.24
C VAL A 217 12.87 4.50 -10.58
N SER A 218 14.04 4.90 -10.07
CA SER A 218 14.24 6.23 -9.47
C SER A 218 14.61 7.32 -10.49
N ARG A 219 14.82 6.95 -11.76
CA ARG A 219 15.09 7.90 -12.86
C ARG A 219 13.81 8.53 -13.41
N PRO A 220 13.90 9.76 -13.96
CA PRO A 220 12.85 10.34 -14.79
C PRO A 220 12.47 9.39 -15.94
N LEU A 221 11.17 9.20 -16.18
CA LEU A 221 10.64 8.18 -17.10
C LEU A 221 11.08 8.37 -18.56
N ASP A 222 11.41 9.60 -18.96
CA ASP A 222 11.94 9.98 -20.27
C ASP A 222 13.41 9.56 -20.50
N GLU A 223 14.14 9.23 -19.42
CA GLU A 223 15.54 8.80 -19.46
C GLU A 223 15.72 7.27 -19.45
N ILE A 224 14.64 6.49 -19.33
CA ILE A 224 14.68 5.02 -19.25
C ILE A 224 14.52 4.42 -20.65
N SER A 225 15.64 4.14 -21.33
CA SER A 225 15.60 3.50 -22.65
C SER A 225 15.44 1.97 -22.56
N ARG A 226 14.83 1.35 -23.59
CA ARG A 226 14.74 -0.13 -23.70
C ARG A 226 16.12 -0.77 -23.69
N THR A 227 17.10 -0.09 -24.27
CA THR A 227 18.51 -0.47 -24.31
C THR A 227 19.15 -0.56 -22.93
N ASP A 228 18.79 0.31 -21.99
CA ASP A 228 19.36 0.29 -20.64
C ASP A 228 18.85 -0.90 -19.83
N LEU A 229 17.56 -1.23 -19.98
CA LEU A 229 16.96 -2.41 -19.35
C LEU A 229 17.45 -3.71 -20.00
N ASP A 230 17.52 -3.78 -21.33
CA ASP A 230 18.05 -4.95 -22.03
C ASP A 230 19.51 -5.20 -21.61
N ALA A 231 20.29 -4.13 -21.42
CA ALA A 231 21.66 -4.23 -20.92
C ALA A 231 21.73 -4.70 -19.45
N ILE A 232 20.78 -4.32 -18.59
CA ILE A 232 20.67 -4.84 -17.21
C ILE A 232 20.27 -6.32 -17.26
N LEU A 233 19.19 -6.68 -17.96
CA LEU A 233 18.68 -8.04 -18.03
C LEU A 233 19.67 -9.01 -18.70
N ASP A 234 20.43 -8.57 -19.71
CA ASP A 234 21.48 -9.40 -20.33
C ASP A 234 22.68 -9.63 -19.39
N ARG A 235 22.98 -8.73 -18.45
CA ARG A 235 24.01 -8.96 -17.42
C ARG A 235 23.60 -10.04 -16.42
N TYR A 236 22.30 -10.27 -16.23
CA TYR A 236 21.77 -11.24 -15.26
C TYR A 236 21.07 -12.46 -15.88
N LYS A 237 21.23 -12.68 -17.19
CA LYS A 237 20.60 -13.76 -17.97
C LYS A 237 20.85 -15.18 -17.44
N ASP A 238 21.95 -15.39 -16.73
CA ASP A 238 22.34 -16.69 -16.19
C ASP A 238 21.80 -16.92 -14.75
N VAL A 239 21.14 -15.90 -14.18
CA VAL A 239 20.61 -15.88 -12.81
C VAL A 239 19.08 -15.84 -12.79
N VAL A 240 18.47 -15.09 -13.72
CA VAL A 240 17.02 -14.96 -13.90
C VAL A 240 16.57 -15.97 -14.95
N ASP A 241 15.56 -16.79 -14.63
CA ASP A 241 15.04 -17.75 -15.59
C ASP A 241 14.28 -17.05 -16.75
N PRO A 242 14.17 -17.70 -17.92
CA PRO A 242 13.55 -17.08 -19.10
C PRO A 242 12.09 -16.64 -18.90
N GLU A 243 11.36 -17.29 -18.00
CA GLU A 243 9.95 -16.98 -17.73
C GLU A 243 9.83 -15.71 -16.88
N THR A 244 10.69 -15.57 -15.86
CA THR A 244 10.82 -14.34 -15.06
C THR A 244 11.34 -13.17 -15.92
N ARG A 245 12.27 -13.41 -16.84
CA ARG A 245 12.74 -12.40 -17.81
C ARG A 245 11.60 -11.90 -18.69
N ALA A 246 10.82 -12.82 -19.27
CA ALA A 246 9.66 -12.47 -20.11
C ALA A 246 8.60 -11.70 -19.31
N ALA A 247 8.37 -12.05 -18.04
CA ALA A 247 7.44 -11.32 -17.17
C ALA A 247 7.92 -9.90 -16.83
N MET A 248 9.23 -9.69 -16.65
CA MET A 248 9.82 -8.37 -16.43
C MET A 248 9.79 -7.51 -17.70
N GLU A 249 10.10 -8.09 -18.86
CA GLU A 249 9.96 -7.43 -20.17
C GLU A 249 8.49 -7.04 -20.43
N GLN A 250 7.54 -7.92 -20.14
CA GLN A 250 6.11 -7.66 -20.24
C GLN A 250 5.63 -6.57 -19.27
N LEU A 251 6.09 -6.59 -18.02
CA LEU A 251 5.73 -5.56 -17.02
C LEU A 251 6.22 -4.17 -17.47
N VAL A 252 7.38 -4.08 -18.10
CA VAL A 252 7.90 -2.81 -18.62
C VAL A 252 7.18 -2.40 -19.91
N ASP A 253 6.84 -3.33 -20.78
CA ASP A 253 6.00 -3.03 -21.96
C ASP A 253 4.60 -2.57 -21.51
N ASP A 254 4.02 -3.16 -20.47
CA ASP A 254 2.74 -2.76 -19.88
C ASP A 254 2.84 -1.41 -19.14
N LEU A 255 3.98 -1.13 -18.48
CA LEU A 255 4.25 0.16 -17.83
C LEU A 255 4.46 1.27 -18.87
N LYS A 256 5.22 1.01 -19.95
CA LYS A 256 5.37 1.94 -21.09
C LYS A 256 4.06 2.18 -21.80
N LYS A 257 3.24 1.14 -21.93
CA LYS A 257 1.89 1.27 -22.48
C LYS A 257 1.00 2.10 -21.57
N SER A 258 1.06 1.89 -20.26
CA SER A 258 0.29 2.67 -19.29
C SER A 258 0.78 4.12 -19.20
N VAL A 259 2.08 4.39 -19.36
CA VAL A 259 2.64 5.74 -19.43
C VAL A 259 2.29 6.41 -20.75
N SER A 260 2.38 5.70 -21.89
CA SER A 260 1.92 6.22 -23.19
C SER A 260 0.42 6.49 -23.20
N ASP A 261 -0.39 5.59 -22.63
CA ASP A 261 -1.84 5.77 -22.48
C ASP A 261 -2.14 6.94 -21.51
N LEU A 262 -1.29 7.18 -20.50
CA LEU A 262 -1.39 8.31 -19.57
C LEU A 262 -0.92 9.63 -20.22
N GLU A 263 0.12 9.62 -21.05
CA GLU A 263 0.60 10.78 -21.81
C GLU A 263 -0.37 11.14 -22.94
N ASP A 264 -0.96 10.15 -23.60
CA ASP A 264 -2.04 10.34 -24.58
C ASP A 264 -3.30 10.85 -23.89
N GLU A 265 -3.66 10.33 -22.70
CA GLU A 265 -4.80 10.84 -21.93
C GLU A 265 -4.51 12.21 -21.32
N LEU A 266 -3.27 12.50 -20.90
CA LEU A 266 -2.84 13.82 -20.41
C LEU A 266 -2.81 14.82 -21.55
N GLY A 267 -2.32 14.45 -22.73
CA GLY A 267 -2.37 15.25 -23.95
C GLY A 267 -3.82 15.51 -24.37
N ARG A 268 -4.67 14.48 -24.37
CA ARG A 268 -6.11 14.63 -24.62
C ARG A 268 -6.79 15.51 -23.58
N LEU A 269 -6.43 15.38 -22.30
CA LEU A 269 -6.97 16.22 -21.22
C LEU A 269 -6.45 17.66 -21.31
N LEU A 270 -5.20 17.89 -21.71
CA LEU A 270 -4.62 19.22 -21.93
C LEU A 270 -5.20 19.88 -23.18
N ASP A 271 -5.49 19.13 -24.23
CA ASP A 271 -6.16 19.61 -25.44
C ASP A 271 -7.65 19.89 -25.17
N GLU A 272 -8.33 19.03 -24.40
CA GLU A 272 -9.73 19.21 -24.01
C GLU A 272 -9.88 20.34 -23.00
N PHE A 273 -8.93 20.47 -22.06
CA PHE A 273 -8.84 21.61 -21.13
C PHE A 273 -8.44 22.90 -21.86
N GLY A 274 -7.52 22.84 -22.82
CA GLY A 274 -7.11 23.97 -23.65
C GLY A 274 -8.26 24.48 -24.52
N ALA A 275 -8.98 23.59 -25.19
CA ALA A 275 -10.16 23.95 -25.98
C ALA A 275 -11.30 24.50 -25.09
N GLN A 276 -11.51 23.94 -23.89
CA GLN A 276 -12.47 24.47 -22.93
C GLN A 276 -12.02 25.83 -22.37
N ALA A 277 -10.73 26.01 -22.08
CA ALA A 277 -10.17 27.26 -21.61
C ALA A 277 -10.24 28.36 -22.68
N ASP A 278 -10.00 28.02 -23.95
CA ASP A 278 -10.11 28.93 -25.09
C ASP A 278 -11.58 29.31 -25.36
N GLU A 279 -12.50 28.34 -25.36
CA GLU A 279 -13.94 28.59 -25.51
C GLU A 279 -14.48 29.47 -24.37
N VAL A 280 -14.03 29.22 -23.13
CA VAL A 280 -14.42 30.00 -21.96
C VAL A 280 -13.76 31.37 -21.95
N ALA A 281 -12.49 31.51 -22.36
CA ALA A 281 -11.79 32.79 -22.45
C ALA A 281 -12.42 33.71 -23.51
N ASP A 282 -12.80 33.15 -24.66
CA ASP A 282 -13.54 33.89 -25.69
C ASP A 282 -14.92 34.32 -25.18
N LEU A 283 -15.67 33.44 -24.53
CA LEU A 283 -17.00 33.77 -23.98
C LEU A 283 -16.93 34.80 -22.83
N ALA A 284 -15.89 34.75 -22.00
CA ALA A 284 -15.69 35.63 -20.85
C ALA A 284 -15.28 37.05 -21.24
N THR A 285 -14.52 37.19 -22.33
CA THR A 285 -13.95 38.49 -22.74
C THR A 285 -14.76 39.17 -23.85
N GLN A 286 -15.70 38.44 -24.48
CA GLN A 286 -16.50 38.94 -25.60
C GLN A 286 -17.28 40.21 -25.27
N ASP A 287 -17.97 40.24 -24.12
CA ASP A 287 -18.79 41.38 -23.72
C ASP A 287 -17.92 42.60 -23.36
N ALA A 288 -16.82 42.39 -22.62
CA ALA A 288 -15.91 43.48 -22.25
C ALA A 288 -15.16 44.08 -23.47
N ARG A 289 -14.74 43.24 -24.42
CA ARG A 289 -14.16 43.70 -25.69
C ARG A 289 -15.18 44.43 -26.56
N ALA A 290 -16.45 44.02 -26.52
CA ALA A 290 -17.54 44.72 -27.22
C ALA A 290 -17.82 46.12 -26.64
N GLU A 291 -17.56 46.32 -25.35
CA GLU A 291 -17.66 47.60 -24.65
C GLU A 291 -16.37 48.46 -24.73
N GLY A 292 -15.33 47.96 -25.39
CA GLY A 292 -14.08 48.69 -25.65
C GLY A 292 -13.02 48.58 -24.56
N TRP A 293 -13.18 47.64 -23.61
CA TRP A 293 -12.22 47.36 -22.55
C TRP A 293 -11.30 46.18 -22.94
N ASP A 294 -9.99 46.33 -22.76
CA ASP A 294 -8.98 45.30 -23.11
C ASP A 294 -8.58 44.48 -21.88
N PRO A 295 -9.00 43.19 -21.78
CA PRO A 295 -8.64 42.32 -20.66
C PRO A 295 -7.16 41.98 -20.59
N ASP A 296 -6.44 42.13 -21.71
CA ASP A 296 -5.08 41.65 -21.88
C ASP A 296 -4.03 42.74 -21.55
N ASP A 297 -4.46 43.97 -21.25
CA ASP A 297 -3.58 45.06 -20.80
C ASP A 297 -3.33 45.01 -19.28
N PRO A 298 -2.10 44.70 -18.81
CA PRO A 298 -1.78 44.64 -17.38
C PRO A 298 -1.95 45.98 -16.66
N TRP A 299 -1.92 47.11 -17.37
CA TRP A 299 -2.10 48.43 -16.75
C TRP A 299 -3.53 48.71 -16.31
N ASN A 300 -4.51 47.97 -16.84
CA ASN A 300 -5.90 48.06 -16.37
C ASN A 300 -6.09 47.52 -14.94
N TYR A 301 -5.05 46.95 -14.32
CA TYR A 301 -5.14 46.24 -13.04
C TYR A 301 -4.08 46.65 -11.99
N ALA A 302 -3.27 47.67 -12.24
CA ALA A 302 -2.22 48.05 -11.31
C ALA A 302 -2.74 48.92 -10.14
N LEU A 303 -2.24 48.63 -8.93
CA LEU A 303 -2.45 49.46 -7.74
C LEU A 303 -1.31 50.50 -7.66
N GLY A 304 -1.62 51.78 -7.44
CA GLY A 304 -0.66 52.88 -7.43
C GLY A 304 0.34 52.88 -6.26
N GLU A 305 1.40 53.68 -6.40
CA GLU A 305 2.45 53.89 -5.37
C GLU A 305 2.00 54.93 -4.33
N SER A 306 2.36 54.74 -3.04
CA SER A 306 1.97 55.65 -1.94
C SER A 306 2.97 56.78 -1.71
N GLU A 307 2.50 58.01 -1.49
CA GLU A 307 3.32 59.21 -1.27
C GLU A 307 3.19 59.84 0.14
N VAL A 308 2.73 59.09 1.16
CA VAL A 308 2.55 59.66 2.51
C VAL A 308 3.89 59.81 3.26
N PRO A 309 4.28 61.01 3.72
CA PRO A 309 5.54 61.22 4.43
C PRO A 309 5.52 60.59 5.82
N TRP A 310 6.53 59.77 6.15
CA TRP A 310 6.73 59.26 7.51
C TRP A 310 7.15 60.40 8.45
N VAL A 311 6.54 60.46 9.64
CA VAL A 311 6.85 61.48 10.66
C VAL A 311 7.37 60.75 11.87
N GLU A 312 8.66 60.89 12.15
CA GLU A 312 9.25 60.39 13.38
C GLU A 312 8.80 61.27 14.56
N VAL A 313 8.62 60.67 15.73
CA VAL A 313 8.34 61.42 16.96
C VAL A 313 9.50 62.40 17.20
N PRO A 314 9.28 63.72 17.13
CA PRO A 314 10.37 64.68 17.33
C PRO A 314 10.85 64.60 18.77
N ASP A 315 12.17 64.61 19.01
CA ASP A 315 12.72 64.78 20.35
C ASP A 315 12.67 66.26 20.75
N ILE A 316 11.57 66.65 21.39
CA ILE A 316 11.23 68.04 21.72
C ILE A 316 11.16 68.30 23.23
N ALA A 317 11.96 67.58 24.01
CA ALA A 317 11.98 67.67 25.48
C ALA A 317 12.23 69.09 26.05
N GLU A 318 12.65 70.09 25.24
CA GLU A 318 13.04 71.42 25.73
C GLU A 318 12.65 72.62 24.84
N VAL A 319 11.71 72.48 23.87
CA VAL A 319 11.37 73.60 22.95
C VAL A 319 10.05 74.28 23.34
N ASP A 320 10.15 75.46 23.96
CA ASP A 320 8.99 76.33 24.24
C ASP A 320 8.25 76.72 22.94
N GLY A 321 6.93 76.48 22.91
CA GLY A 321 6.06 76.81 21.79
C GLY A 321 6.06 75.80 20.63
N ALA A 322 6.65 74.60 20.80
CA ALA A 322 6.74 73.57 19.74
C ALA A 322 5.39 73.01 19.25
N PHE A 323 4.28 73.28 19.94
CA PHE A 323 2.93 72.85 19.56
C PHE A 323 1.96 74.02 19.33
N GLU A 324 2.51 75.22 19.14
CA GLU A 324 1.74 76.41 18.77
C GLU A 324 1.48 76.44 17.25
N GLU A 325 0.51 77.25 16.84
CA GLU A 325 0.08 77.39 15.45
C GLU A 325 1.27 77.78 14.54
N GLY A 326 1.51 76.98 13.49
CA GLY A 326 2.64 77.17 12.56
C GLY A 326 3.97 76.54 12.99
N ARG A 327 4.03 75.91 14.17
CA ARG A 327 5.21 75.17 14.67
C ARG A 327 4.93 73.72 15.08
N ASP A 328 3.65 73.34 15.15
CA ASP A 328 3.19 71.99 15.50
C ASP A 328 3.52 70.95 14.40
N PRO A 329 4.44 70.00 14.67
CA PRO A 329 4.82 68.96 13.70
C PRO A 329 3.68 67.99 13.38
N TYR A 330 2.74 67.76 14.31
CA TYR A 330 1.58 66.90 14.06
C TYR A 330 0.55 67.60 13.17
N ALA A 331 0.39 68.92 13.31
CA ALA A 331 -0.44 69.71 12.42
C ALA A 331 0.14 69.74 10.99
N ALA A 332 1.46 69.94 10.85
CA ALA A 332 2.13 69.90 9.55
C ALA A 332 2.03 68.53 8.88
N TYR A 333 2.15 67.44 9.64
CA TYR A 333 1.89 66.09 9.15
C TYR A 333 0.46 65.93 8.65
N ALA A 334 -0.52 66.36 9.44
CA ALA A 334 -1.92 66.31 9.05
C ALA A 334 -2.21 67.14 7.79
N ASP A 335 -1.59 68.31 7.62
CA ASP A 335 -1.70 69.10 6.39
C ASP A 335 -1.14 68.34 5.18
N ALA A 336 0.01 67.67 5.32
CA ALA A 336 0.61 66.88 4.24
C ALA A 336 -0.25 65.68 3.85
N VAL A 337 -0.79 64.94 4.83
CA VAL A 337 -1.69 63.80 4.56
C VAL A 337 -2.99 64.29 3.90
N ILE A 338 -3.58 65.39 4.38
CA ILE A 338 -4.79 65.96 3.75
C ILE A 338 -4.47 66.40 2.32
N ALA A 339 -3.33 67.03 2.06
CA ALA A 339 -2.94 67.44 0.73
C ALA A 339 -2.78 66.25 -0.23
N ALA A 340 -2.19 65.13 0.23
CA ALA A 340 -2.12 63.90 -0.56
C ALA A 340 -3.53 63.34 -0.86
N LEU A 341 -4.41 63.28 0.14
CA LEU A 341 -5.79 62.82 -0.05
C LEU A 341 -6.64 63.77 -0.90
N GLU A 342 -6.35 65.09 -0.88
CA GLU A 342 -7.03 66.08 -1.72
C GLU A 342 -6.62 65.96 -3.19
N ALA A 343 -5.40 65.50 -3.49
CA ALA A 343 -4.95 65.26 -4.86
C ALA A 343 -5.79 64.18 -5.57
N ASP A 344 -6.32 63.24 -4.80
CA ASP A 344 -7.14 62.12 -5.27
C ASP A 344 -8.65 62.48 -5.41
N VAL A 345 -9.04 63.71 -5.03
CA VAL A 345 -10.43 64.17 -4.97
C VAL A 345 -10.68 65.24 -6.03
N SER A 346 -11.73 65.06 -6.84
CA SER A 346 -12.21 66.05 -7.81
C SER A 346 -13.71 66.25 -7.68
N GLY A 347 -14.16 67.51 -7.66
CA GLY A 347 -15.58 67.84 -7.54
C GLY A 347 -16.26 67.36 -6.24
N GLY A 348 -15.48 67.04 -5.20
CA GLY A 348 -15.99 66.48 -3.95
C GLY A 348 -16.24 64.97 -3.99
N VAL A 349 -15.72 64.27 -5.01
CA VAL A 349 -15.75 62.81 -5.15
C VAL A 349 -14.30 62.31 -5.30
N VAL A 350 -14.01 61.13 -4.75
CA VAL A 350 -12.70 60.50 -4.89
C VAL A 350 -12.59 59.89 -6.29
N VAL A 351 -11.70 60.45 -7.12
CA VAL A 351 -11.50 60.02 -8.52
C VAL A 351 -10.34 59.03 -8.65
N ALA A 352 -9.35 59.09 -7.76
CA ALA A 352 -8.25 58.13 -7.67
C ALA A 352 -8.45 57.25 -6.42
N ARG A 353 -9.45 56.35 -6.47
CA ARG A 353 -9.84 55.54 -5.31
C ARG A 353 -8.73 54.63 -4.77
N ALA A 354 -7.88 54.08 -5.65
CA ALA A 354 -6.77 53.23 -5.24
C ALA A 354 -5.71 54.02 -4.44
N ASP A 355 -5.29 55.17 -4.96
CA ASP A 355 -4.30 56.05 -4.33
C ASP A 355 -4.83 56.62 -3.01
N PHE A 356 -6.12 57.01 -2.98
CA PHE A 356 -6.77 57.49 -1.76
C PHE A 356 -6.73 56.43 -0.65
N VAL A 357 -7.08 55.17 -0.96
CA VAL A 357 -7.04 54.06 0.03
C VAL A 357 -5.60 53.79 0.48
N ALA A 358 -4.64 53.79 -0.43
CA ALA A 358 -3.22 53.61 -0.10
C ALA A 358 -2.72 54.71 0.86
N ASN A 359 -3.07 55.96 0.58
CA ASN A 359 -2.74 57.11 1.42
C ASN A 359 -3.41 57.02 2.81
N VAL A 360 -4.67 56.58 2.89
CA VAL A 360 -5.35 56.35 4.18
C VAL A 360 -4.67 55.23 5.00
N ARG A 361 -4.27 54.11 4.36
CA ARG A 361 -3.58 53.00 5.04
C ARG A 361 -2.21 53.43 5.57
N ALA A 362 -1.39 54.05 4.72
CA ALA A 362 -0.07 54.53 5.11
C ALA A 362 -0.17 55.53 6.28
N TRP A 363 -1.16 56.43 6.27
CA TRP A 363 -1.42 57.33 7.39
C TRP A 363 -1.73 56.58 8.69
N ARG A 364 -2.56 55.53 8.65
CA ARG A 364 -2.95 54.77 9.85
C ARG A 364 -1.80 53.94 10.41
N GLU A 365 -1.02 53.30 9.56
CA GLU A 365 0.18 52.56 9.97
C GLU A 365 1.18 53.49 10.67
N ASN A 366 1.45 54.66 10.09
CA ASN A 366 2.30 55.67 10.69
C ASN A 366 1.71 56.20 12.01
N SER A 367 0.39 56.42 12.06
CA SER A 367 -0.30 56.86 13.28
C SER A 367 -0.19 55.85 14.44
N ALA A 368 -0.29 54.55 14.14
CA ALA A 368 -0.10 53.50 15.14
C ALA A 368 1.35 53.43 15.64
N ALA A 369 2.32 53.57 14.74
CA ALA A 369 3.74 53.62 15.11
C ALA A 369 4.06 54.85 15.99
N LEU A 370 3.50 56.01 15.65
CA LEU A 370 3.59 57.23 16.44
C LEU A 370 2.96 57.09 17.83
N GLU A 371 1.81 56.42 17.94
CA GLU A 371 1.16 56.16 19.22
C GLU A 371 2.02 55.29 20.14
N ILE A 372 2.64 54.23 19.60
CA ILE A 372 3.58 53.37 20.33
C ILE A 372 4.80 54.19 20.78
N ALA A 373 5.41 54.94 19.86
CA ALA A 373 6.59 55.74 20.14
C ALA A 373 6.32 56.85 21.19
N LEU A 374 5.12 57.45 21.19
CA LEU A 374 4.70 58.38 22.23
C LEU A 374 4.48 57.68 23.57
N ARG A 375 3.84 56.50 23.58
CA ARG A 375 3.61 55.72 24.80
C ARG A 375 4.91 55.30 25.49
N ASP A 376 5.93 54.94 24.71
CA ASP A 376 7.20 54.42 25.23
C ASP A 376 8.17 55.52 25.68
N ARG A 377 7.88 56.80 25.39
CA ARG A 377 8.69 57.94 25.84
C ARG A 377 8.36 58.33 27.29
N MET A 378 9.37 58.26 28.16
CA MET A 378 9.32 58.85 29.50
C MET A 378 9.37 60.38 29.42
N GLY A 379 8.22 61.05 29.32
CA GLY A 379 8.14 62.52 29.43
C GLY A 379 7.29 63.26 28.39
N VAL A 380 6.29 62.62 27.77
CA VAL A 380 5.38 63.31 26.84
C VAL A 380 4.58 64.38 27.57
N SER A 381 4.63 65.61 27.05
CA SER A 381 3.90 66.74 27.63
C SER A 381 2.40 66.69 27.30
N LEU A 382 1.54 67.28 28.14
CA LEU A 382 0.11 67.38 27.85
C LEU A 382 -0.17 68.17 26.55
N ALA A 383 0.68 69.14 26.21
CA ALA A 383 0.60 69.90 24.98
C ALA A 383 0.86 69.03 23.74
N GLU A 384 1.88 68.16 23.81
CA GLU A 384 2.22 67.19 22.77
C GLU A 384 1.08 66.19 22.51
N THR A 385 0.54 65.60 23.58
CA THR A 385 -0.60 64.66 23.48
C THR A 385 -1.83 65.33 22.87
N ASN A 386 -2.14 66.57 23.26
CA ASN A 386 -3.27 67.31 22.70
C ASN A 386 -3.06 67.67 21.23
N ALA A 387 -1.84 68.03 20.82
CA ALA A 387 -1.49 68.31 19.43
C ALA A 387 -1.64 67.06 18.54
N PHE A 388 -1.09 65.92 18.99
CA PHE A 388 -1.26 64.63 18.33
C PHE A 388 -2.75 64.26 18.17
N LEU A 389 -3.53 64.31 19.26
CA LEU A 389 -4.97 64.00 19.22
C LEU A 389 -5.76 64.96 18.31
N LYS A 390 -5.40 66.26 18.29
CA LYS A 390 -6.03 67.25 17.40
C LYS A 390 -5.75 66.95 15.93
N ALA A 391 -4.52 66.58 15.59
CA ALA A 391 -4.13 66.15 14.25
C ALA A 391 -4.87 64.87 13.81
N GLN A 392 -4.92 63.85 14.69
CA GLN A 392 -5.66 62.60 14.45
C GLN A 392 -7.16 62.85 14.21
N ASN A 393 -7.78 63.69 15.04
CA ASN A 393 -9.20 64.04 14.89
C ASN A 393 -9.47 64.78 13.58
N ARG A 394 -8.57 65.68 13.17
CA ARG A 394 -8.70 66.43 11.91
C ARG A 394 -8.61 65.50 10.70
N LEU A 395 -7.63 64.59 10.68
CA LEU A 395 -7.47 63.59 9.62
C LEU A 395 -8.65 62.62 9.55
N THR A 396 -9.05 62.08 10.70
CA THR A 396 -10.22 61.21 10.81
C THR A 396 -11.49 61.89 10.32
N ALA A 397 -11.70 63.17 10.68
CA ALA A 397 -12.85 63.94 10.21
C ALA A 397 -12.82 64.16 8.69
N TYR A 398 -11.64 64.36 8.11
CA TYR A 398 -11.49 64.48 6.66
C TYR A 398 -11.80 63.16 5.95
N VAL A 399 -11.16 62.06 6.35
CA VAL A 399 -11.38 60.71 5.77
C VAL A 399 -12.85 60.29 5.87
N ARG A 400 -13.52 60.58 7.00
CA ARG A 400 -14.95 60.27 7.22
C ARG A 400 -15.93 60.93 6.26
N ARG A 401 -15.48 61.92 5.48
CA ARG A 401 -16.29 62.51 4.41
C ARG A 401 -16.44 61.57 3.21
N PHE A 402 -15.48 60.67 3.04
CA PHE A 402 -15.35 59.82 1.85
C PHE A 402 -15.37 58.33 2.17
N MET A 403 -14.93 57.92 3.36
CA MET A 403 -14.89 56.53 3.79
C MET A 403 -15.57 56.34 5.15
N ASP A 404 -16.21 55.19 5.35
CA ASP A 404 -16.73 54.80 6.65
C ASP A 404 -15.61 54.31 7.61
N ALA A 405 -16.00 53.97 8.84
CA ALA A 405 -15.06 53.49 9.86
C ALA A 405 -14.40 52.15 9.50
N SER A 406 -14.99 51.42 8.55
CA SER A 406 -14.50 50.15 8.04
C SER A 406 -13.85 50.32 6.67
N ASP A 407 -13.36 51.50 6.29
CA ASP A 407 -12.62 51.70 5.03
C ASP A 407 -13.38 51.34 3.74
N TRP A 408 -14.71 51.43 3.77
CA TRP A 408 -15.50 51.44 2.54
C TRP A 408 -15.81 52.86 2.15
N PHE A 409 -15.74 53.15 0.85
CA PHE A 409 -16.21 54.43 0.35
C PHE A 409 -17.69 54.64 0.69
N VAL A 410 -18.06 55.84 1.11
CA VAL A 410 -19.44 56.20 1.50
C VAL A 410 -20.38 56.11 0.30
N ASP A 411 -19.87 56.40 -0.89
CA ASP A 411 -20.53 56.26 -2.18
C ASP A 411 -20.24 54.90 -2.85
N SER A 412 -19.77 53.90 -2.10
CA SER A 412 -19.52 52.57 -2.65
C SER A 412 -20.83 51.92 -3.13
N PRO A 413 -20.89 51.44 -4.38
CA PRO A 413 -22.02 50.67 -4.89
C PRO A 413 -22.06 49.23 -4.34
N VAL A 414 -21.08 48.83 -3.53
CA VAL A 414 -20.98 47.48 -2.95
C VAL A 414 -22.07 47.28 -1.90
N PRO A 415 -22.92 46.23 -2.03
CA PRO A 415 -23.99 45.93 -1.07
C PRO A 415 -23.49 45.84 0.37
N ALA A 416 -24.27 46.38 1.31
CA ALA A 416 -23.87 46.49 2.71
C ALA A 416 -23.62 45.12 3.38
N ASP A 417 -24.36 44.10 2.97
CA ASP A 417 -24.18 42.72 3.44
C ASP A 417 -22.89 42.10 2.89
N LEU A 418 -22.52 42.36 1.63
CA LEU A 418 -21.23 41.92 1.07
C LEU A 418 -20.06 42.57 1.83
N ARG A 419 -20.14 43.89 2.07
CA ARG A 419 -19.14 44.61 2.87
C ARG A 419 -18.97 43.99 4.27
N ALA A 420 -20.09 43.70 4.93
CA ALA A 420 -20.08 43.04 6.23
C ALA A 420 -19.48 41.63 6.17
N GLN A 421 -19.77 40.84 5.13
CA GLN A 421 -19.19 39.51 4.95
C GLN A 421 -17.66 39.56 4.79
N VAL A 422 -17.15 40.50 4.00
CA VAL A 422 -15.70 40.69 3.80
C VAL A 422 -15.03 41.07 5.13
N ASP A 423 -15.55 42.08 5.83
CA ASP A 423 -14.90 42.59 7.06
C ASP A 423 -15.06 41.67 8.27
N THR A 424 -16.21 41.00 8.42
CA THR A 424 -16.53 40.28 9.67
C THR A 424 -16.37 38.77 9.57
N VAL A 425 -16.43 38.20 8.37
CA VAL A 425 -16.32 36.75 8.17
C VAL A 425 -15.01 36.38 7.50
N LEU A 426 -14.68 37.04 6.38
CA LEU A 426 -13.50 36.69 5.58
C LEU A 426 -12.21 37.27 6.17
N LYS A 427 -12.19 38.55 6.58
CA LYS A 427 -10.98 39.20 7.13
C LYS A 427 -10.38 38.49 8.35
N PRO A 428 -11.15 38.05 9.36
CA PRO A 428 -10.58 37.32 10.49
C PRO A 428 -9.93 35.97 10.12
N ARG A 429 -10.21 35.44 8.93
CA ARG A 429 -9.70 34.15 8.45
C ARG A 429 -8.60 34.32 7.41
N PHE A 430 -8.79 35.20 6.43
CA PHE A 430 -7.91 35.33 5.28
C PHE A 430 -7.18 36.68 5.20
N ASP A 431 -7.27 37.50 6.25
CA ASP A 431 -6.68 38.84 6.43
C ASP A 431 -6.23 39.55 5.14
N ALA A 432 -4.98 39.33 4.69
CA ALA A 432 -4.42 39.94 3.49
C ALA A 432 -5.26 39.73 2.21
N LEU A 433 -5.80 38.53 1.98
CA LEU A 433 -6.66 38.26 0.81
C LEU A 433 -8.01 38.98 0.93
N ALA A 434 -8.56 39.11 2.13
CA ALA A 434 -9.79 39.85 2.34
C ALA A 434 -9.59 41.36 2.11
N ASP A 435 -8.43 41.90 2.50
CA ASP A 435 -8.07 43.29 2.22
C ASP A 435 -7.90 43.54 0.71
N GLN A 436 -7.27 42.61 -0.02
CA GLN A 436 -7.17 42.70 -1.49
C GLN A 436 -8.54 42.63 -2.17
N MET A 437 -9.43 41.75 -1.71
CA MET A 437 -10.81 41.69 -2.21
C MET A 437 -11.54 43.01 -1.99
N LYS A 438 -11.40 43.57 -0.79
CA LYS A 438 -11.98 44.86 -0.42
C LYS A 438 -11.47 46.01 -1.27
N ASP A 439 -10.17 46.07 -1.52
CA ASP A 439 -9.57 47.11 -2.38
C ASP A 439 -10.13 47.04 -3.80
N SER A 440 -10.21 45.82 -4.34
CA SER A 440 -10.78 45.58 -5.67
C SER A 440 -12.26 45.99 -5.72
N LEU A 441 -13.04 45.64 -4.69
CA LEU A 441 -14.44 46.04 -4.58
C LEU A 441 -14.61 47.57 -4.40
N ASN A 442 -13.70 48.23 -3.69
CA ASN A 442 -13.73 49.68 -3.48
C ASN A 442 -13.48 50.48 -4.76
N GLN A 443 -12.73 49.93 -5.72
CA GLN A 443 -12.50 50.55 -7.03
C GLN A 443 -13.75 50.57 -7.91
N TRP A 444 -14.75 49.73 -7.60
CA TRP A 444 -15.95 49.62 -8.41
C TRP A 444 -16.87 50.84 -8.25
N THR A 445 -17.26 51.46 -9.37
CA THR A 445 -18.10 52.68 -9.41
C THR A 445 -19.57 52.42 -9.76
N GLY A 446 -19.93 51.20 -10.19
CA GLY A 446 -21.32 50.78 -10.39
C GLY A 446 -21.92 51.09 -11.78
N ASP A 447 -21.17 51.70 -12.69
CA ASP A 447 -21.72 52.21 -13.96
C ASP A 447 -21.95 51.14 -15.06
N ALA A 448 -21.46 49.91 -14.87
CA ALA A 448 -21.47 48.85 -15.90
C ALA A 448 -22.30 47.60 -15.54
N LEU A 449 -22.61 47.38 -14.26
CA LEU A 449 -23.14 46.08 -13.78
C LEU A 449 -23.96 46.28 -12.51
N ASP A 450 -25.00 45.47 -12.29
CA ASP A 450 -25.63 45.36 -10.97
C ASP A 450 -25.01 44.17 -10.23
N LEU A 451 -24.11 44.44 -9.27
CA LEU A 451 -23.36 43.41 -8.56
C LEU A 451 -24.28 42.42 -7.84
N GLU A 452 -25.45 42.84 -7.33
CA GLU A 452 -26.40 41.95 -6.66
C GLU A 452 -26.95 40.85 -7.59
N GLN A 453 -26.92 41.09 -8.90
CA GLN A 453 -27.39 40.14 -9.92
C GLN A 453 -26.27 39.26 -10.47
N THR A 454 -25.03 39.45 -10.01
CA THR A 454 -23.87 38.72 -10.54
C THR A 454 -23.65 37.38 -9.87
N GLN A 455 -23.10 36.45 -10.63
CA GLN A 455 -22.64 35.17 -10.11
C GLN A 455 -21.48 35.35 -9.11
N LEU A 456 -20.68 36.40 -9.28
CA LEU A 456 -19.59 36.74 -8.36
C LEU A 456 -20.09 37.06 -6.96
N TYR A 457 -21.06 37.95 -6.84
CA TYR A 457 -21.67 38.29 -5.55
C TYR A 457 -22.27 37.07 -4.87
N GLN A 458 -23.07 36.29 -5.59
CA GLN A 458 -23.65 35.05 -5.07
C GLN A 458 -22.55 34.10 -4.57
N THR A 459 -21.46 33.96 -5.31
CA THR A 459 -20.36 33.05 -4.94
C THR A 459 -19.57 33.57 -3.73
N ILE A 460 -19.25 34.86 -3.66
CA ILE A 460 -18.57 35.44 -2.49
C ILE A 460 -19.45 35.32 -1.25
N SER A 461 -20.74 35.61 -1.37
CA SER A 461 -21.66 35.49 -0.24
C SER A 461 -21.86 34.05 0.20
N ALA A 462 -21.99 33.12 -0.74
CA ALA A 462 -22.01 31.70 -0.44
C ALA A 462 -20.72 31.25 0.26
N PHE A 463 -19.55 31.68 -0.21
CA PHE A 463 -18.26 31.36 0.38
C PHE A 463 -18.14 31.92 1.79
N ALA A 464 -18.50 33.18 2.01
CA ALA A 464 -18.55 33.78 3.34
C ALA A 464 -19.54 33.03 4.26
N GLY A 465 -20.72 32.68 3.74
CA GLY A 465 -21.69 31.84 4.43
C GLY A 465 -21.08 30.52 4.89
N ALA A 466 -20.41 29.80 4.00
CA ALA A 466 -19.68 28.58 4.34
C ALA A 466 -18.62 28.80 5.42
N MET A 467 -17.76 29.82 5.25
CA MET A 467 -16.66 30.15 6.16
C MET A 467 -17.13 30.57 7.55
N SER A 468 -18.34 31.13 7.68
CA SER A 468 -18.92 31.47 8.98
C SER A 468 -19.05 30.28 9.93
N THR A 469 -19.09 29.05 9.40
CA THR A 469 -19.18 27.80 10.17
C THR A 469 -17.82 27.16 10.44
N VAL A 470 -16.78 27.56 9.72
CA VAL A 470 -15.43 26.99 9.84
C VAL A 470 -14.68 27.76 10.92
N GLY A 471 -14.32 27.06 12.00
CA GLY A 471 -13.49 27.58 13.10
C GLY A 471 -12.00 27.39 12.81
N GLU A 472 -11.53 26.14 12.83
CA GLU A 472 -10.16 25.75 12.48
C GLU A 472 -10.14 25.08 11.09
N GLY A 473 -9.02 25.19 10.35
CA GLY A 473 -8.85 24.55 9.04
C GLY A 473 -9.42 25.32 7.85
N PHE A 474 -9.68 26.63 8.00
CA PHE A 474 -10.11 27.50 6.91
C PHE A 474 -9.00 27.71 5.86
N GLU A 475 -7.74 27.47 6.22
CA GLU A 475 -6.56 27.60 5.36
C GLU A 475 -6.67 26.68 4.12
N ALA A 476 -7.38 25.56 4.24
CA ALA A 476 -7.66 24.65 3.14
C ALA A 476 -8.51 25.30 2.01
N TYR A 477 -9.12 26.46 2.28
CA TYR A 477 -9.91 27.23 1.31
C TYR A 477 -9.18 28.47 0.79
N ALA A 478 -7.88 28.62 1.08
CA ALA A 478 -7.11 29.77 0.60
C ALA A 478 -7.13 29.91 -0.93
N GLU A 479 -7.07 28.81 -1.68
CA GLU A 479 -7.16 28.82 -3.14
C GLU A 479 -8.53 29.29 -3.65
N VAL A 480 -9.62 28.93 -2.96
CA VAL A 480 -10.96 29.43 -3.27
C VAL A 480 -11.01 30.93 -3.02
N MET A 481 -10.52 31.39 -1.87
CA MET A 481 -10.46 32.82 -1.55
C MET A 481 -9.63 33.58 -2.59
N GLN A 482 -8.44 33.09 -2.96
CA GLN A 482 -7.58 33.71 -3.98
C GLN A 482 -8.29 33.79 -5.34
N THR A 483 -9.01 32.75 -5.73
CA THR A 483 -9.81 32.76 -6.97
C THR A 483 -10.88 33.86 -6.94
N LEU A 484 -11.53 34.05 -5.79
CA LEU A 484 -12.52 35.10 -5.62
C LEU A 484 -11.89 36.50 -5.59
N VAL A 485 -10.72 36.69 -4.95
CA VAL A 485 -9.96 37.96 -5.01
C VAL A 485 -9.64 38.31 -6.46
N HIS A 486 -9.08 37.36 -7.21
CA HIS A 486 -8.74 37.55 -8.62
C HIS A 486 -9.98 37.85 -9.47
N ALA A 487 -11.12 37.28 -9.14
CA ALA A 487 -12.37 37.63 -9.79
C ALA A 487 -12.83 39.06 -9.46
N THR A 488 -12.61 39.53 -8.24
CA THR A 488 -12.98 40.90 -7.85
C THR A 488 -12.16 41.99 -8.55
N THR A 489 -10.95 41.70 -9.02
CA THR A 489 -10.18 42.66 -9.86
C THR A 489 -10.76 42.80 -11.27
N ARG A 490 -11.69 41.91 -11.66
CA ARG A 490 -12.28 41.81 -13.00
C ARG A 490 -13.80 41.99 -13.01
N ILE A 491 -14.37 42.70 -12.02
CA ILE A 491 -15.83 42.86 -11.87
C ILE A 491 -16.51 43.41 -13.14
N GLY A 492 -15.81 44.19 -13.97
CA GLY A 492 -16.32 44.69 -15.25
C GLY A 492 -16.32 43.70 -16.43
N VAL A 493 -15.75 42.51 -16.26
CA VAL A 493 -15.53 41.50 -17.33
C VAL A 493 -16.36 40.23 -17.10
N GLY A 494 -16.99 40.13 -15.93
CA GLY A 494 -17.63 38.91 -15.48
C GLY A 494 -16.68 37.99 -14.70
N PHE A 495 -17.27 37.03 -13.99
CA PHE A 495 -16.57 36.08 -13.12
C PHE A 495 -16.56 34.69 -13.73
N VAL A 496 -15.37 34.11 -13.88
CA VAL A 496 -15.20 32.80 -14.52
C VAL A 496 -14.13 31.96 -13.79
N PRO A 497 -14.52 31.23 -12.74
CA PRO A 497 -13.67 30.18 -12.21
C PRO A 497 -13.67 29.01 -13.20
N VAL A 498 -12.53 28.69 -13.80
CA VAL A 498 -12.48 27.67 -14.87
C VAL A 498 -12.53 26.24 -14.29
N VAL A 499 -11.99 26.02 -13.09
CA VAL A 499 -11.97 24.71 -12.42
C VAL A 499 -11.92 24.80 -10.90
N GLY A 500 -12.25 23.68 -10.25
CA GLY A 500 -12.03 23.47 -8.82
C GLY A 500 -13.18 23.91 -7.91
N PRO A 501 -12.96 23.92 -6.59
CA PRO A 501 -14.02 24.13 -5.61
C PRO A 501 -14.74 25.49 -5.71
N ALA A 502 -14.07 26.52 -6.25
CA ALA A 502 -14.69 27.82 -6.49
C ALA A 502 -15.73 27.76 -7.61
N LEU A 503 -15.44 27.02 -8.69
CA LEU A 503 -16.41 26.76 -9.75
C LEU A 503 -17.58 25.94 -9.23
N ASP A 504 -17.28 24.88 -8.48
CA ASP A 504 -18.29 24.01 -7.88
C ASP A 504 -19.30 24.78 -7.01
N LEU A 505 -18.79 25.69 -6.17
CA LEU A 505 -19.61 26.60 -5.38
C LEU A 505 -20.44 27.50 -6.28
N CYS A 506 -19.82 28.15 -7.27
CA CYS A 506 -20.52 29.08 -8.13
C CYS A 506 -21.64 28.40 -8.91
N GLU A 507 -21.39 27.27 -9.57
CA GLU A 507 -22.39 26.55 -10.34
C GLU A 507 -23.57 26.12 -9.47
N ALA A 508 -23.28 25.69 -8.24
CA ALA A 508 -24.30 25.31 -7.28
C ALA A 508 -25.19 26.51 -6.90
N VAL A 509 -24.64 27.70 -6.64
CA VAL A 509 -25.43 28.85 -6.17
C VAL A 509 -26.01 29.70 -7.29
N SER A 510 -25.31 29.87 -8.40
CA SER A 510 -25.79 30.62 -9.57
C SER A 510 -26.70 29.80 -10.49
N GLY A 511 -26.55 28.47 -10.51
CA GLY A 511 -27.23 27.61 -11.46
C GLY A 511 -26.77 27.80 -12.91
N LYS A 512 -25.56 28.33 -13.13
CA LYS A 512 -24.99 28.55 -14.45
C LYS A 512 -23.75 27.69 -14.67
N ALA A 513 -23.72 26.95 -15.77
CA ALA A 513 -22.55 26.18 -16.18
C ALA A 513 -21.35 27.12 -16.33
N TRP A 514 -20.19 26.70 -15.82
CA TRP A 514 -18.95 27.48 -15.85
C TRP A 514 -19.04 28.84 -15.14
N CYS A 515 -20.10 29.06 -14.35
CA CYS A 515 -20.38 30.34 -13.69
C CYS A 515 -20.62 31.53 -14.65
N LEU A 516 -20.86 31.26 -15.95
CA LEU A 516 -20.98 32.31 -16.96
C LEU A 516 -22.41 32.87 -17.03
N PRO A 517 -22.60 34.20 -17.17
CA PRO A 517 -23.93 34.77 -17.41
C PRO A 517 -24.64 34.15 -18.62
N SER A 518 -23.90 33.98 -19.72
CA SER A 518 -24.31 33.31 -20.96
C SER A 518 -24.28 31.78 -20.90
N GLY A 519 -23.78 31.21 -19.80
CA GLY A 519 -23.72 29.77 -19.58
C GLY A 519 -25.10 29.10 -19.56
N GLN A 520 -25.10 27.81 -19.91
CA GLN A 520 -26.30 26.98 -19.84
C GLN A 520 -26.85 26.96 -18.41
N ALA A 521 -28.18 27.05 -18.27
CA ALA A 521 -28.85 26.86 -16.99
C ALA A 521 -28.72 25.41 -16.53
N LEU A 522 -28.27 25.22 -15.29
CA LEU A 522 -28.11 23.93 -14.65
C LEU A 522 -29.39 23.53 -13.93
N SER A 523 -29.74 22.25 -13.99
CA SER A 523 -30.81 21.70 -13.16
C SER A 523 -30.38 21.65 -11.69
N ASP A 524 -31.33 21.50 -10.76
CA ASP A 524 -30.99 21.36 -9.34
C ASP A 524 -30.10 20.14 -9.08
N GLU A 525 -30.31 19.04 -9.80
CA GLU A 525 -29.50 17.83 -9.68
C GLU A 525 -28.05 18.06 -10.12
N GLU A 526 -27.84 18.85 -11.19
CA GLU A 526 -26.50 19.25 -11.64
C GLU A 526 -25.85 20.22 -10.66
N ARG A 527 -26.64 21.14 -10.09
CA ARG A 527 -26.19 22.10 -9.06
C ARG A 527 -25.79 21.39 -7.77
N ILE A 528 -26.57 20.41 -7.33
CA ILE A 528 -26.28 19.58 -6.15
C ILE A 528 -24.98 18.80 -6.40
N PHE A 529 -24.83 18.16 -7.56
CA PHE A 529 -23.61 17.44 -7.90
C PHE A 529 -22.39 18.35 -8.02
N SER A 530 -22.58 19.58 -8.50
CA SER A 530 -21.53 20.59 -8.51
C SER A 530 -21.14 20.97 -7.07
N GLY A 531 -22.12 21.33 -6.24
CA GLY A 531 -21.91 21.75 -4.86
C GLY A 531 -21.28 20.70 -3.95
N VAL A 532 -21.46 19.40 -4.19
CA VAL A 532 -20.73 18.35 -3.46
C VAL A 532 -19.20 18.44 -3.66
N GLY A 533 -18.75 19.02 -4.77
CA GLY A 533 -17.35 19.36 -5.00
C GLY A 533 -16.82 20.46 -4.08
N PHE A 534 -17.71 21.31 -3.57
CA PHE A 534 -17.38 22.37 -2.62
C PHE A 534 -17.67 21.95 -1.17
N GLY A 535 -16.62 21.99 -0.36
CA GLY A 535 -16.66 21.65 1.06
C GLY A 535 -15.63 20.58 1.39
N LEU A 536 -14.50 21.00 1.96
CA LEU A 536 -13.43 20.14 2.46
C LEU A 536 -13.74 19.55 3.86
N GLY A 537 -14.68 20.16 4.60
CA GLY A 537 -15.10 19.78 5.95
C GLY A 537 -16.54 19.23 6.03
N ALA A 538 -17.22 19.46 7.17
CA ALA A 538 -18.60 19.01 7.40
C ALA A 538 -19.59 19.72 6.43
N VAL A 539 -20.01 18.99 5.40
CA VAL A 539 -20.80 19.50 4.27
C VAL A 539 -22.17 20.01 4.73
N GLY A 540 -22.82 19.30 5.65
CA GLY A 540 -24.16 19.63 6.13
C GLY A 540 -24.28 21.03 6.76
N PRO A 541 -23.57 21.33 7.86
CA PRO A 541 -23.58 22.65 8.49
C PRO A 541 -23.15 23.78 7.54
N MET A 542 -22.15 23.52 6.71
CA MET A 542 -21.62 24.50 5.77
C MET A 542 -22.69 24.94 4.77
N TRP A 543 -23.34 24.00 4.09
CA TRP A 543 -24.37 24.30 3.10
C TRP A 543 -25.64 24.92 3.70
N ARG A 544 -25.97 24.63 4.97
CA ARG A 544 -27.04 25.39 5.66
C ARG A 544 -26.70 26.85 5.87
N ALA A 545 -25.42 27.18 6.08
CA ALA A 545 -24.98 28.56 6.23
C ALA A 545 -24.88 29.26 4.86
N VAL A 546 -24.46 28.54 3.80
CA VAL A 546 -24.55 29.01 2.41
C VAL A 546 -25.99 29.43 2.09
N GLY A 547 -26.98 28.58 2.34
CA GLY A 547 -28.39 28.89 2.08
C GLY A 547 -28.98 30.01 2.94
N ARG A 548 -28.24 30.56 3.91
CA ARG A 548 -28.62 31.71 4.73
C ARG A 548 -27.79 32.96 4.44
N ALA A 549 -26.82 32.86 3.54
CA ALA A 549 -25.99 33.99 3.14
C ALA A 549 -26.83 35.05 2.41
N GLY A 550 -26.35 36.29 2.44
CA GLY A 550 -26.88 37.36 1.60
C GLY A 550 -26.76 37.00 0.13
N GLY A 551 -27.62 37.56 -0.72
CA GLY A 551 -27.54 37.37 -2.18
C GLY A 551 -28.00 36.01 -2.73
N MET A 552 -28.44 35.06 -1.88
CA MET A 552 -28.92 33.76 -2.36
C MET A 552 -30.32 33.84 -2.96
N THR A 553 -30.49 33.30 -4.17
CA THR A 553 -31.82 33.15 -4.79
C THR A 553 -32.62 32.03 -4.12
N PRO A 554 -33.97 32.01 -4.22
CA PRO A 554 -34.79 30.92 -3.68
C PRO A 554 -34.35 29.53 -4.16
N GLU A 555 -33.90 29.42 -5.41
CA GLU A 555 -33.39 28.17 -5.98
C GLU A 555 -32.04 27.78 -5.36
N ALA A 556 -31.14 28.74 -5.14
CA ALA A 556 -29.86 28.49 -4.47
C ALA A 556 -30.05 28.01 -3.02
N ILE A 557 -30.99 28.63 -2.30
CA ILE A 557 -31.35 28.23 -0.93
C ILE A 557 -31.83 26.78 -0.90
N ARG A 558 -32.71 26.41 -1.84
CA ARG A 558 -33.22 25.04 -1.95
C ARG A 558 -32.11 24.03 -2.27
N VAL A 559 -31.25 24.32 -3.24
CA VAL A 559 -30.09 23.47 -3.57
C VAL A 559 -29.18 23.28 -2.36
N ALA A 560 -28.89 24.36 -1.63
CA ALA A 560 -28.07 24.32 -0.43
C ALA A 560 -28.71 23.45 0.68
N GLU A 561 -30.03 23.50 0.83
CA GLU A 561 -30.76 22.63 1.77
C GLU A 561 -30.67 21.15 1.37
N GLU A 562 -30.83 20.83 0.09
CA GLU A 562 -30.71 19.45 -0.41
C GLU A 562 -29.30 18.89 -0.21
N ILE A 563 -28.26 19.67 -0.53
CA ILE A 563 -26.86 19.26 -0.27
C ILE A 563 -26.65 19.02 1.22
N ALA A 564 -27.21 19.89 2.08
CA ALA A 564 -27.08 19.75 3.52
C ALA A 564 -27.77 18.50 4.10
N GLN A 565 -28.71 17.89 3.37
CA GLN A 565 -29.46 16.70 3.77
C GLN A 565 -28.89 15.39 3.20
N MET A 566 -27.95 15.45 2.25
CA MET A 566 -27.36 14.28 1.58
C MET A 566 -26.66 13.30 2.55
N GLY A 567 -26.04 13.85 3.60
CA GLY A 567 -25.28 13.12 4.61
C GLY A 567 -23.78 13.05 4.31
N GLU A 568 -22.96 13.19 5.35
CA GLU A 568 -21.50 13.35 5.25
C GLU A 568 -20.80 12.18 4.56
N GLU A 569 -21.22 10.94 4.83
CA GLU A 569 -20.60 9.75 4.25
C GLU A 569 -20.72 9.72 2.72
N LEU A 570 -21.91 10.04 2.19
CA LEU A 570 -22.14 10.05 0.76
C LEU A 570 -21.46 11.24 0.09
N ALA A 571 -21.55 12.44 0.68
CA ALA A 571 -20.90 13.64 0.14
C ALA A 571 -19.37 13.47 0.08
N THR A 572 -18.76 12.94 1.14
CA THR A 572 -17.31 12.66 1.18
C THR A 572 -16.91 11.65 0.12
N ALA A 573 -17.69 10.59 -0.05
CA ALA A 573 -17.38 9.53 -1.00
C ALA A 573 -17.53 10.02 -2.46
N LEU A 574 -18.58 10.79 -2.76
CA LEU A 574 -18.77 11.42 -4.07
C LEU A 574 -17.62 12.38 -4.40
N ARG A 575 -17.14 13.15 -3.42
CA ARG A 575 -16.01 14.08 -3.60
C ARG A 575 -14.71 13.35 -3.93
N ALA A 576 -14.39 12.26 -3.24
CA ALA A 576 -13.10 11.56 -3.34
C ALA A 576 -12.83 10.90 -4.70
N SER A 577 -13.88 10.59 -5.45
CA SER A 577 -13.84 9.88 -6.74
C SER A 577 -14.41 10.73 -7.87
N ARG A 578 -14.54 12.04 -7.63
CA ARG A 578 -15.40 12.91 -8.43
C ARG A 578 -14.86 13.04 -9.84
N ARG A 579 -15.74 12.78 -10.79
CA ARG A 579 -15.57 13.14 -12.19
C ARG A 579 -16.77 13.98 -12.59
N THR A 580 -16.55 15.25 -12.91
CA THR A 580 -17.63 16.22 -13.18
C THR A 580 -18.43 15.85 -14.44
N SER A 581 -17.79 15.19 -15.40
CA SER A 581 -18.40 14.78 -16.66
C SER A 581 -17.75 13.53 -17.29
N TYR A 582 -18.48 12.83 -18.14
CA TYR A 582 -17.94 11.80 -19.05
C TYR A 582 -18.36 12.10 -20.48
N LYS A 583 -17.41 12.59 -21.31
CA LYS A 583 -17.70 13.06 -22.66
C LYS A 583 -18.85 14.09 -22.60
N THR A 584 -19.95 13.84 -23.30
CA THR A 584 -21.13 14.70 -23.33
C THR A 584 -22.08 14.54 -22.12
N LEU A 585 -21.74 13.69 -21.15
CA LEU A 585 -22.56 13.46 -19.96
C LEU A 585 -22.07 14.34 -18.82
N ARG A 586 -22.89 15.29 -18.38
CA ARG A 586 -22.65 16.07 -17.16
C ARG A 586 -23.18 15.31 -15.95
N GLY A 587 -22.45 15.33 -14.84
CA GLY A 587 -22.88 14.61 -13.65
C GLY A 587 -24.03 15.28 -12.91
N ALA A 588 -24.87 14.47 -12.27
CA ALA A 588 -26.07 14.93 -11.56
C ALA A 588 -26.45 13.97 -10.41
N VAL A 589 -26.99 14.53 -9.33
CA VAL A 589 -27.47 13.80 -8.14
C VAL A 589 -28.93 14.12 -7.89
N THR A 590 -29.74 13.10 -7.65
CA THR A 590 -31.16 13.22 -7.34
C THR A 590 -31.44 14.27 -6.24
N THR A 591 -32.53 15.03 -6.41
CA THR A 591 -33.08 15.93 -5.37
C THR A 591 -33.93 15.16 -4.35
N LYS A 592 -34.08 13.83 -4.49
CA LYS A 592 -34.83 13.01 -3.54
C LYS A 592 -33.89 12.39 -2.52
N LEU A 593 -34.46 12.05 -1.35
CA LEU A 593 -33.75 11.27 -0.34
C LEU A 593 -33.33 9.91 -0.91
N ILE A 594 -32.02 9.73 -1.04
CA ILE A 594 -31.39 8.44 -1.39
C ILE A 594 -31.60 7.48 -0.22
N ASP A 595 -32.12 6.29 -0.49
CA ASP A 595 -32.42 5.33 0.57
C ASP A 595 -31.14 4.70 1.17
N ALA A 596 -31.26 4.08 2.33
CA ALA A 596 -30.10 3.53 3.05
C ALA A 596 -29.35 2.43 2.27
N PHE A 597 -30.04 1.66 1.44
CA PHE A 597 -29.43 0.62 0.62
C PHE A 597 -28.77 1.21 -0.63
N GLU A 598 -29.40 2.19 -1.28
CA GLU A 598 -28.78 2.96 -2.37
C GLU A 598 -27.51 3.66 -1.90
N LYS A 599 -27.49 4.26 -0.70
CA LYS A 599 -26.26 4.83 -0.09
C LYS A 599 -25.16 3.78 0.07
N LYS A 600 -25.51 2.58 0.53
CA LYS A 600 -24.56 1.46 0.65
C LYS A 600 -24.04 1.00 -0.72
N ALA A 601 -24.90 0.97 -1.73
CA ALA A 601 -24.54 0.62 -3.10
C ALA A 601 -23.62 1.68 -3.73
N ALA A 602 -23.94 2.98 -3.57
CA ALA A 602 -23.08 4.08 -3.99
C ALA A 602 -21.69 3.96 -3.36
N LYS A 603 -21.61 3.76 -2.04
CA LYS A 603 -20.33 3.54 -1.35
C LYS A 603 -19.56 2.35 -1.91
N PHE A 604 -20.22 1.20 -2.13
CA PHE A 604 -19.56 0.04 -2.73
C PHE A 604 -18.98 0.34 -4.12
N LEU A 605 -19.72 1.04 -4.98
CA LEU A 605 -19.25 1.40 -6.32
C LEU A 605 -18.02 2.30 -6.26
N LEU A 606 -17.96 3.20 -5.28
CA LEU A 606 -16.81 4.06 -5.04
C LEU A 606 -15.61 3.31 -4.49
N ASP A 607 -15.83 2.38 -3.55
CA ASP A 607 -14.80 1.50 -3.02
C ASP A 607 -14.24 0.55 -4.12
N ASP A 608 -15.02 0.25 -5.16
CA ASP A 608 -14.60 -0.44 -6.40
C ASP A 608 -13.80 0.48 -7.36
N GLY A 609 -13.44 1.69 -6.93
CA GLY A 609 -12.61 2.65 -7.66
C GLY A 609 -13.34 3.40 -8.77
N ARG A 610 -14.68 3.43 -8.76
CA ARG A 610 -15.48 4.08 -9.81
C ARG A 610 -15.78 5.53 -9.47
N ALA A 611 -15.93 6.35 -10.50
CA ALA A 611 -16.50 7.69 -10.38
C ALA A 611 -18.02 7.64 -10.60
N LEU A 612 -18.80 8.18 -9.67
CA LEU A 612 -20.25 8.34 -9.84
C LEU A 612 -20.52 9.61 -10.65
N ILE A 613 -21.23 9.47 -11.79
CA ILE A 613 -21.67 10.62 -12.59
C ILE A 613 -23.19 10.77 -12.57
N GLY A 614 -23.96 9.70 -12.40
CA GLY A 614 -25.40 9.77 -12.14
C GLY A 614 -25.74 9.04 -10.85
N VAL A 615 -26.46 9.71 -9.94
CA VAL A 615 -26.79 9.18 -8.61
C VAL A 615 -28.28 9.37 -8.32
N GLY A 616 -28.95 8.27 -8.01
CA GLY A 616 -30.41 8.18 -7.90
C GLY A 616 -31.11 8.30 -9.25
N ASP A 617 -32.35 7.85 -9.30
CA ASP A 617 -33.13 7.81 -10.54
C ASP A 617 -33.28 9.19 -11.22
N ASP A 618 -33.56 10.26 -10.48
CA ASP A 618 -33.64 11.64 -11.03
C ASP A 618 -32.28 12.17 -11.49
N GLY A 619 -31.19 11.81 -10.80
CA GLY A 619 -29.84 12.16 -11.22
C GLY A 619 -29.51 11.50 -12.56
N VAL A 620 -29.73 10.19 -12.66
CA VAL A 620 -29.53 9.45 -13.92
C VAL A 620 -30.45 9.93 -15.03
N ARG A 621 -31.71 10.28 -14.74
CA ARG A 621 -32.61 10.90 -15.73
C ARG A 621 -32.02 12.17 -16.30
N THR A 622 -31.48 13.02 -15.43
CA THR A 622 -30.85 14.28 -15.83
C THR A 622 -29.61 14.03 -16.69
N VAL A 623 -28.67 13.19 -16.23
CA VAL A 623 -27.44 12.84 -16.96
C VAL A 623 -27.76 12.28 -18.36
N LEU A 624 -28.73 11.37 -18.45
CA LEU A 624 -29.05 10.65 -19.68
C LEU A 624 -30.11 11.33 -20.54
N GLY A 625 -30.77 12.39 -20.06
CA GLY A 625 -31.90 13.02 -20.74
C GLY A 625 -33.16 12.14 -20.81
N ILE A 626 -33.36 11.25 -19.84
CA ILE A 626 -34.57 10.41 -19.75
C ILE A 626 -35.71 11.28 -19.21
N PRO A 627 -36.91 11.27 -19.83
CA PRO A 627 -38.01 12.12 -19.39
C PRO A 627 -38.47 11.78 -17.96
N ARG A 628 -38.79 12.81 -17.17
CA ARG A 628 -39.32 12.63 -15.81
C ARG A 628 -40.77 12.14 -15.80
N ASN A 629 -41.54 12.56 -16.80
CA ASN A 629 -42.95 12.23 -16.93
C ASN A 629 -43.16 11.32 -18.15
N ALA A 630 -43.86 10.21 -17.94
CA ALA A 630 -44.33 9.34 -19.00
C ALA A 630 -45.82 9.05 -18.82
N PRO A 631 -46.55 8.69 -19.89
CA PRO A 631 -47.94 8.26 -19.78
C PRO A 631 -48.09 7.15 -18.74
N ALA A 632 -49.26 7.08 -18.08
CA ALA A 632 -49.58 5.97 -17.18
C ALA A 632 -49.33 4.64 -17.90
N TYR A 633 -48.67 3.70 -17.21
CA TYR A 633 -48.26 2.39 -17.73
C TYR A 633 -47.11 2.37 -18.76
N SER A 634 -46.46 3.52 -19.03
CA SER A 634 -45.25 3.59 -19.85
C SER A 634 -44.00 3.35 -19.02
N ASP A 635 -43.06 2.61 -19.59
CA ASP A 635 -41.74 2.43 -19.00
C ASP A 635 -40.79 3.59 -19.32
N ALA A 636 -41.17 4.57 -20.15
CA ALA A 636 -40.26 5.58 -20.70
C ALA A 636 -39.59 6.52 -19.68
N ALA A 637 -40.17 6.70 -18.49
CA ALA A 637 -39.59 7.52 -17.42
C ALA A 637 -38.72 6.72 -16.43
N LYS A 638 -38.55 5.42 -16.64
CA LYS A 638 -37.80 4.55 -15.73
C LYS A 638 -36.31 4.72 -15.99
N ALA A 639 -35.58 5.11 -14.96
CA ALA A 639 -34.13 5.26 -14.97
C ALA A 639 -33.53 4.42 -13.85
N PRO A 640 -32.29 3.95 -14.03
CA PRO A 640 -31.61 3.23 -12.97
C PRO A 640 -31.03 4.18 -11.92
N ASP A 641 -30.55 3.63 -10.81
CA ASP A 641 -30.03 4.42 -9.69
C ASP A 641 -28.64 4.98 -9.96
N PHE A 642 -27.80 4.30 -10.76
CA PHE A 642 -26.42 4.73 -10.96
C PHE A 642 -25.96 4.68 -12.42
N VAL A 643 -25.21 5.73 -12.78
CA VAL A 643 -24.28 5.72 -13.91
C VAL A 643 -22.90 6.02 -13.35
N THR A 644 -21.96 5.11 -13.59
CA THR A 644 -20.58 5.21 -13.10
C THR A 644 -19.57 5.11 -14.23
N VAL A 645 -18.41 5.71 -14.03
CA VAL A 645 -17.22 5.49 -14.85
C VAL A 645 -16.30 4.55 -14.09
N THR A 646 -16.00 3.41 -14.70
CA THR A 646 -15.08 2.40 -14.16
C THR A 646 -13.63 2.85 -14.26
N THR A 647 -12.74 2.19 -13.53
CA THR A 647 -11.28 2.41 -13.59
C THR A 647 -10.71 2.25 -15.00
N GLY A 648 -11.34 1.45 -15.86
CA GLY A 648 -10.99 1.30 -17.28
C GLY A 648 -11.57 2.38 -18.20
N ASN A 649 -11.98 3.54 -17.68
CA ASN A 649 -12.56 4.67 -18.41
C ASN A 649 -13.80 4.32 -19.27
N LYS A 650 -14.60 3.35 -18.80
CA LYS A 650 -15.83 2.89 -19.45
C LYS A 650 -17.03 3.03 -18.53
N LEU A 651 -18.21 3.19 -19.11
CA LEU A 651 -19.46 3.34 -18.37
C LEU A 651 -19.94 2.01 -17.79
N ALA A 652 -20.50 2.08 -16.59
CA ALA A 652 -21.32 1.02 -16.00
C ALA A 652 -22.66 1.62 -15.55
N VAL A 653 -23.73 0.92 -15.88
CA VAL A 653 -25.09 1.29 -15.49
C VAL A 653 -25.57 0.27 -14.46
N SER A 654 -25.97 0.74 -13.29
CA SER A 654 -26.26 -0.13 -12.15
C SER A 654 -27.58 0.26 -11.49
N GLU A 655 -28.37 -0.75 -11.15
CA GLU A 655 -29.60 -0.60 -10.38
C GLU A 655 -29.45 -1.22 -9.00
N ALA A 656 -29.78 -0.50 -7.93
CA ALA A 656 -29.81 -1.04 -6.59
C ALA A 656 -31.23 -1.47 -6.22
N LYS A 657 -31.41 -2.77 -5.96
CA LYS A 657 -32.66 -3.31 -5.44
C LYS A 657 -32.42 -4.18 -4.24
N SER A 658 -33.32 -4.16 -3.27
CA SER A 658 -33.25 -5.02 -2.09
C SER A 658 -33.61 -6.49 -2.38
N GLY A 659 -33.50 -6.94 -3.64
CA GLY A 659 -33.86 -8.29 -4.12
C GLY A 659 -35.26 -8.40 -4.72
N THR A 660 -36.08 -7.34 -4.65
CA THR A 660 -37.43 -7.28 -5.25
C THR A 660 -37.43 -6.51 -6.57
N HIS A 661 -38.46 -6.72 -7.38
CA HIS A 661 -38.73 -6.01 -8.64
C HIS A 661 -37.61 -6.13 -9.69
N VAL A 662 -37.02 -7.31 -9.86
CA VAL A 662 -35.92 -7.54 -10.82
C VAL A 662 -36.33 -7.21 -12.27
N GLN A 663 -37.58 -7.47 -12.63
CA GLN A 663 -38.10 -7.14 -13.96
C GLN A 663 -38.17 -5.62 -14.19
N GLU A 664 -38.42 -4.86 -13.13
CA GLU A 664 -38.40 -3.41 -13.17
C GLU A 664 -36.97 -2.88 -13.36
N ALA A 665 -36.01 -3.45 -12.61
CA ALA A 665 -34.59 -3.14 -12.76
C ALA A 665 -34.10 -3.37 -14.20
N ILE A 666 -34.51 -4.48 -14.83
CA ILE A 666 -34.19 -4.76 -16.24
C ILE A 666 -34.73 -3.66 -17.16
N LYS A 667 -35.95 -3.15 -16.92
CA LYS A 667 -36.54 -2.06 -17.72
C LYS A 667 -35.79 -0.75 -17.54
N GLN A 668 -35.45 -0.39 -16.30
CA GLN A 668 -34.66 0.79 -15.97
C GLN A 668 -33.29 0.76 -16.67
N LEU A 669 -32.56 -0.36 -16.54
CA LEU A 669 -31.28 -0.57 -17.21
C LEU A 669 -31.41 -0.52 -18.74
N THR A 670 -32.48 -1.11 -19.29
CA THR A 670 -32.75 -1.08 -20.74
C THR A 670 -32.94 0.35 -21.25
N ASN A 671 -33.65 1.20 -20.51
CA ASN A 671 -33.86 2.59 -20.90
C ASN A 671 -32.57 3.40 -20.85
N ALA A 672 -31.74 3.22 -19.83
CA ALA A 672 -30.45 3.87 -19.76
C ALA A 672 -29.54 3.49 -20.95
N LEU A 673 -29.52 2.21 -21.35
CA LEU A 673 -28.77 1.77 -22.53
C LEU A 673 -29.29 2.41 -23.83
N LYS A 674 -30.61 2.57 -23.97
CA LYS A 674 -31.20 3.28 -25.13
C LYS A 674 -30.78 4.74 -25.15
N ALA A 675 -30.87 5.44 -24.02
CA ALA A 675 -30.47 6.85 -23.91
C ALA A 675 -28.96 7.04 -24.18
N LEU A 676 -28.12 6.15 -23.66
CA LEU A 676 -26.68 6.14 -23.96
C LEU A 676 -26.40 5.90 -25.44
N LYS A 677 -27.16 5.00 -26.10
CA LYS A 677 -27.05 4.79 -27.55
C LYS A 677 -27.42 6.06 -28.33
N GLU A 678 -28.52 6.73 -27.99
CA GLU A 678 -28.96 7.97 -28.65
C GLU A 678 -27.91 9.07 -28.54
N LYS A 679 -27.13 9.07 -27.46
CA LYS A 679 -25.97 9.96 -27.25
C LYS A 679 -24.66 9.46 -27.88
N GLY A 680 -24.68 8.34 -28.61
CA GLY A 680 -23.49 7.77 -29.25
C GLY A 680 -22.52 7.02 -28.31
N LEU A 681 -22.94 6.70 -27.09
CA LEU A 681 -22.10 6.13 -26.02
C LEU A 681 -22.33 4.63 -25.78
N ALA A 682 -23.07 3.94 -26.66
CA ALA A 682 -23.33 2.50 -26.50
C ALA A 682 -22.04 1.66 -26.43
N GLY A 683 -21.01 2.01 -27.23
CA GLY A 683 -19.70 1.35 -27.24
C GLY A 683 -18.82 1.68 -26.02
N ASP A 684 -19.26 2.60 -25.17
CA ASP A 684 -18.58 2.94 -23.93
C ASP A 684 -19.12 2.19 -22.71
N VAL A 685 -20.25 1.48 -22.85
CA VAL A 685 -20.80 0.68 -21.77
C VAL A 685 -20.03 -0.63 -21.63
N ALA A 686 -19.30 -0.79 -20.54
CA ALA A 686 -18.60 -2.03 -20.22
C ALA A 686 -19.49 -3.01 -19.43
N ARG A 687 -20.35 -2.50 -18.54
CA ARG A 687 -21.08 -3.33 -17.57
C ARG A 687 -22.52 -2.86 -17.36
N VAL A 688 -23.40 -3.81 -17.14
CA VAL A 688 -24.80 -3.60 -16.78
C VAL A 688 -25.10 -4.47 -15.57
N GLU A 689 -25.51 -3.84 -14.47
CA GLU A 689 -25.41 -4.45 -13.14
C GLU A 689 -26.71 -4.28 -12.35
N ILE A 690 -27.07 -5.29 -11.56
CA ILE A 690 -28.06 -5.17 -10.49
C ILE A 690 -27.34 -5.46 -9.18
N ILE A 691 -27.40 -4.51 -8.26
CA ILE A 691 -26.81 -4.57 -6.93
C ILE A 691 -27.90 -4.98 -5.94
N ILE A 692 -27.69 -6.09 -5.24
CA ILE A 692 -28.65 -6.65 -4.30
C ILE A 692 -28.05 -6.89 -2.91
N LYS A 693 -28.93 -7.00 -1.92
CA LYS A 693 -28.55 -7.41 -0.57
C LYS A 693 -28.09 -8.86 -0.59
N LYS A 694 -26.94 -9.12 0.04
CA LYS A 694 -26.40 -10.47 0.15
C LYS A 694 -27.41 -11.45 0.77
N GLY A 695 -27.62 -12.58 0.09
CA GLY A 695 -28.48 -13.67 0.58
C GLY A 695 -29.98 -13.45 0.40
N VAL A 696 -30.42 -12.39 -0.28
CA VAL A 696 -31.84 -12.19 -0.59
C VAL A 696 -32.23 -12.93 -1.86
N ALA A 697 -33.34 -13.67 -1.81
CA ALA A 697 -33.93 -14.31 -2.97
C ALA A 697 -34.70 -13.31 -3.84
N PHE A 698 -34.66 -13.52 -5.16
CA PHE A 698 -35.47 -12.73 -6.09
C PHE A 698 -36.97 -13.02 -5.91
N ASP A 699 -37.78 -11.97 -6.08
CA ASP A 699 -39.25 -12.06 -6.07
C ASP A 699 -39.80 -12.90 -7.24
N ASP A 700 -39.13 -12.83 -8.40
CA ASP A 700 -39.37 -13.73 -9.51
C ASP A 700 -38.68 -15.08 -9.26
N HIS A 701 -39.47 -16.08 -8.87
CA HIS A 701 -38.99 -17.44 -8.61
C HIS A 701 -38.31 -18.10 -9.82
N ASN A 702 -38.43 -17.58 -11.04
CA ASN A 702 -37.71 -18.09 -12.21
C ASN A 702 -36.31 -17.48 -12.35
N LYS A 703 -35.96 -16.45 -11.58
CA LYS A 703 -34.64 -15.81 -11.60
C LYS A 703 -33.77 -16.33 -10.46
N ILE A 704 -32.49 -16.53 -10.76
CA ILE A 704 -31.44 -16.85 -9.78
C ILE A 704 -30.13 -16.15 -10.16
N THR A 705 -29.21 -16.06 -9.21
CA THR A 705 -27.82 -15.71 -9.49
C THR A 705 -27.08 -16.99 -9.91
N ASN A 706 -26.42 -16.97 -11.07
CA ASN A 706 -25.57 -18.06 -11.54
C ASN A 706 -24.23 -17.48 -12.04
N ASN A 707 -23.11 -17.89 -11.44
CA ASN A 707 -21.76 -17.39 -11.73
C ASN A 707 -21.67 -15.85 -11.75
N GLY A 708 -22.38 -15.17 -10.85
CA GLY A 708 -22.39 -13.70 -10.76
C GLY A 708 -23.23 -13.00 -11.82
N TYR A 709 -24.07 -13.71 -12.57
CA TYR A 709 -25.00 -13.14 -13.55
C TYR A 709 -26.45 -13.53 -13.24
N LEU A 710 -27.38 -12.70 -13.71
CA LEU A 710 -28.80 -13.00 -13.61
C LEU A 710 -29.14 -14.13 -14.59
N PHE A 711 -29.74 -15.21 -14.08
CA PHE A 711 -30.05 -16.40 -14.86
C PHE A 711 -31.53 -16.74 -14.77
N ASP A 712 -32.12 -17.09 -15.91
CA ASP A 712 -33.52 -17.49 -16.01
C ASP A 712 -33.61 -19.02 -16.06
N LYS A 713 -34.18 -19.61 -15.00
CA LYS A 713 -34.39 -21.06 -14.86
C LYS A 713 -35.36 -21.64 -15.89
N SER A 714 -36.35 -20.86 -16.33
CA SER A 714 -37.36 -21.32 -17.27
C SER A 714 -36.80 -21.47 -18.68
N THR A 715 -35.88 -20.58 -19.07
CA THR A 715 -35.23 -20.62 -20.39
C THR A 715 -33.87 -21.31 -20.38
N GLY A 716 -33.28 -21.53 -19.20
CA GLY A 716 -31.94 -22.09 -19.03
C GLY A 716 -30.82 -21.17 -19.54
N ARG A 717 -31.06 -19.85 -19.59
CA ARG A 717 -30.12 -18.87 -20.17
C ARG A 717 -29.81 -17.73 -19.22
N THR A 718 -28.60 -17.19 -19.33
CA THR A 718 -28.22 -15.92 -18.71
C THR A 718 -29.05 -14.80 -19.32
N VAL A 719 -29.63 -13.96 -18.46
CA VAL A 719 -30.45 -12.82 -18.87
C VAL A 719 -29.56 -11.78 -19.55
N GLN A 720 -30.02 -11.35 -20.72
CA GLN A 720 -29.32 -10.40 -21.56
C GLN A 720 -30.27 -9.26 -21.93
N ILE A 721 -29.80 -8.04 -21.73
CA ILE A 721 -30.46 -6.85 -22.26
C ILE A 721 -29.85 -6.59 -23.63
N SER A 722 -30.71 -6.57 -24.65
CA SER A 722 -30.31 -6.36 -26.03
C SER A 722 -31.26 -5.40 -26.72
N GLY A 723 -30.69 -4.55 -27.56
CA GLY A 723 -31.38 -3.62 -28.43
C GLY A 723 -30.55 -3.38 -29.68
N GLU A 724 -31.06 -2.57 -30.59
CA GLU A 724 -30.28 -2.18 -31.76
C GLU A 724 -29.04 -1.39 -31.31
N GLY A 725 -27.84 -1.94 -31.52
CA GLY A 725 -26.57 -1.30 -31.22
C GLY A 725 -26.00 -1.55 -29.82
N PHE A 726 -26.64 -2.36 -28.97
CA PHE A 726 -26.07 -2.76 -27.67
C PHE A 726 -26.54 -4.16 -27.24
N LYS A 727 -25.67 -4.86 -26.50
CA LYS A 727 -25.94 -6.22 -26.02
C LYS A 727 -25.10 -6.54 -24.79
N HIS A 728 -25.73 -6.63 -23.62
CA HIS A 728 -25.04 -6.84 -22.34
C HIS A 728 -25.71 -7.91 -21.49
N PHE A 729 -24.92 -8.78 -20.88
CA PHE A 729 -25.40 -9.66 -19.82
C PHE A 729 -25.58 -8.89 -18.53
N VAL A 730 -26.63 -9.22 -17.77
CA VAL A 730 -26.92 -8.55 -16.50
C VAL A 730 -26.09 -9.22 -15.40
N ARG A 731 -25.11 -8.50 -14.88
CA ARG A 731 -24.27 -8.94 -13.76
C ARG A 731 -25.00 -8.69 -12.44
N ILE A 732 -24.89 -9.62 -11.50
CA ILE A 732 -25.39 -9.48 -10.14
C ILE A 732 -24.22 -9.18 -9.21
N ILE A 733 -24.39 -8.16 -8.38
CA ILE A 733 -23.46 -7.78 -7.33
C ILE A 733 -24.18 -7.91 -6.00
N GLU A 734 -23.61 -8.67 -5.05
CA GLU A 734 -24.20 -8.89 -3.73
C GLU A 734 -23.38 -8.17 -2.66
N ILE A 735 -24.02 -7.27 -1.90
CA ILE A 735 -23.37 -6.44 -0.87
C ILE A 735 -24.01 -6.51 0.51
#